data_AF-A0ABD6DZT9-F1
#
_entry.id   AF-A0ABD6DZT9-F1
#
_cell.length_a   1.000
_cell.length_b   1.000
_cell.length_c   1.000
_cell.angle_alpha   90.00
_cell.angle_beta   90.00
_cell.angle_gamma   90.00
#
_symmetry.space_group_name_H-M   'P 1'
#
loop_
_entity.id
_entity.type
_entity.pdbx_description
1 polymer ?
#
loop_
_entity_poly.entity_id
_entity_poly.type
_entity_poly.pdbx_seq_one_letter_code
_entity_poly.pdbx_strand_id
1 'polypeptide(L)'
;MISDEGLTKNKTSLEDAVKIAEKGTHCGMCKIDFLDSGLCPSGKKYGFAAYWPEGRMEIVKALHSKKIKPTQVLVEIANSCTLCGICDKQCNFITHLRPEKVSKALKDYVNNLDKNELQVIPEDDTLKNLQKIVGKNWATNDPIIITSYTQTIITDDAGFNFYVVMPETTEEIAEIVKYANKNNIPYLPRGNGTLLAMFIQTLLAKAVSLEKGIILDLRRLKKLEIDIDNKTATIGVGITAFELQKEAYKYGLRALVAEAEAHVCVNIASVGIISTWGNTYGWGSDNFTNATLVDSEGNIVQHNDADIPNPYATNNDFTNLTLTPSKIITEAVVKLHPIFKDEEAVLIPFEKLEDAVDLSLHLAKRKIGLSLAVLSSKYLSEFICPTNEIAEDFNYIAKKYLKLNYVVDVVYDKYNKKVIEELSEVIIDQKMLKTLILGSPKLSSLKESEFLKILSGEKNPLKAIFGGPMKEHLIKGLNPSPKQVAKVFDEDLQDFFEKIYSKPEMTDVVWLHAFRILPSRLMRQRMFMLRGGYIVADKDKILNLNKMLEEVGDKHKLSNALGFISFLEHGKFAFLEYDYYFDHLDPDIHNRLNQAIVETLQNELKIKGLLPIEYVFHKGLHRKEHLFYPMPKGLSDEELKILGEMVQTVVGG
;
A
#
# COMPACT_ATOMS: atom_id res chain seq x y z
N MET A 1 40.75 -4.45 37.14
CA MET A 1 40.83 -5.20 35.86
C MET A 1 39.69 -6.20 35.86
N ILE A 2 38.54 -5.78 35.34
CA ILE A 2 37.40 -6.63 35.04
C ILE A 2 37.42 -6.74 33.52
N SER A 3 37.47 -7.96 33.00
CA SER A 3 37.70 -8.29 31.61
C SER A 3 36.60 -7.76 30.69
N ASP A 4 37.02 -7.16 29.58
CA ASP A 4 36.23 -6.62 28.46
C ASP A 4 35.49 -7.70 27.62
N GLU A 5 35.21 -8.88 28.19
CA GLU A 5 34.64 -10.02 27.44
C GLU A 5 33.10 -10.05 27.44
N GLY A 6 32.43 -9.00 27.96
CA GLY A 6 30.96 -8.93 28.05
C GLY A 6 30.25 -8.09 26.98
N LEU A 7 30.97 -7.39 26.09
CA LEU A 7 30.40 -6.43 25.12
C LEU A 7 30.44 -6.89 23.65
N THR A 8 30.79 -8.15 23.38
CA THR A 8 30.71 -8.78 22.05
C THR A 8 29.32 -9.34 21.73
N LYS A 9 28.23 -8.68 22.18
CA LYS A 9 26.88 -8.99 21.68
C LYS A 9 26.66 -8.32 20.32
N ASN A 10 26.98 -9.09 19.28
CA ASN A 10 26.64 -8.91 17.86
C ASN A 10 26.99 -7.53 17.26
N LYS A 11 28.22 -7.37 16.78
CA LYS A 11 28.52 -6.40 15.72
C LYS A 11 27.83 -6.89 14.45
N THR A 12 26.74 -6.22 14.04
CA THR A 12 26.17 -6.41 12.70
C THR A 12 27.16 -5.83 11.70
N SER A 13 27.70 -6.65 10.80
CA SER A 13 28.57 -6.14 9.74
C SER A 13 27.79 -5.26 8.76
N LEU A 14 28.48 -4.42 7.99
CA LEU A 14 27.82 -3.65 6.93
C LEU A 14 27.13 -4.58 5.92
N GLU A 15 27.70 -5.76 5.66
CA GLU A 15 27.12 -6.76 4.77
C GLU A 15 25.83 -7.39 5.33
N ASP A 16 25.78 -7.68 6.63
CA ASP A 16 24.54 -8.15 7.26
C ASP A 16 23.46 -7.06 7.27
N ALA A 17 23.86 -5.80 7.42
CA ALA A 17 22.95 -4.67 7.30
C ALA A 17 22.38 -4.53 5.89
N VAL A 18 23.18 -4.77 4.85
CA VAL A 18 22.72 -4.81 3.45
C VAL A 18 21.68 -5.90 3.24
N LYS A 19 21.92 -7.13 3.73
CA LYS A 19 20.95 -8.23 3.62
C LYS A 19 19.59 -7.93 4.27
N ILE A 20 19.57 -7.10 5.33
CA ILE A 20 18.32 -6.61 5.93
C ILE A 20 17.70 -5.54 5.04
N ALA A 21 18.50 -4.58 4.58
CA ALA A 21 18.06 -3.46 3.76
C ALA A 21 17.49 -3.88 2.39
N GLU A 22 18.05 -4.92 1.77
CA GLU A 22 17.61 -5.48 0.49
C GLU A 22 16.21 -6.10 0.55
N LYS A 23 15.70 -6.44 1.73
CA LYS A 23 14.32 -6.90 1.90
C LYS A 23 13.33 -5.75 2.05
N GLY A 24 13.81 -4.51 2.14
CA GLY A 24 12.98 -3.31 2.29
C GLY A 24 12.13 -3.05 1.04
N THR A 25 10.84 -2.78 1.25
CA THR A 25 9.85 -2.66 0.16
C THR A 25 9.32 -1.25 -0.03
N HIS A 26 9.88 -0.27 0.70
CA HIS A 26 9.46 1.13 0.64
C HIS A 26 7.96 1.37 0.92
N CYS A 27 7.35 0.49 1.73
CA CYS A 27 5.94 0.61 2.08
C CYS A 27 5.59 1.89 2.86
N GLY A 28 6.53 2.71 3.37
CA GLY A 28 6.22 3.98 4.02
C GLY A 28 5.63 3.91 5.44
N MET A 29 5.30 2.72 5.95
CA MET A 29 4.69 2.50 7.27
C MET A 29 5.53 3.05 8.43
N CYS A 30 6.85 3.16 8.26
CA CYS A 30 7.76 3.68 9.30
C CYS A 30 7.56 5.18 9.62
N LYS A 31 6.75 5.89 8.82
CA LYS A 31 6.48 7.33 8.96
C LYS A 31 5.16 7.66 9.64
N ILE A 32 4.33 6.66 9.94
CA ILE A 32 3.06 6.82 10.66
C ILE A 32 3.10 6.03 11.96
N ASP A 33 2.46 6.51 13.02
CA ASP A 33 2.48 5.86 14.34
C ASP A 33 1.25 4.96 14.53
N PHE A 34 1.21 3.88 13.75
CA PHE A 34 0.04 2.99 13.68
C PHE A 34 -0.03 1.97 14.82
N LEU A 35 1.06 1.78 15.57
CA LEU A 35 1.11 0.92 16.75
C LEU A 35 1.08 1.70 18.07
N ASP A 36 1.08 3.04 18.02
CA ASP A 36 1.19 3.91 19.18
C ASP A 36 2.51 3.66 19.94
N SER A 37 3.59 3.52 19.17
CA SER A 37 4.97 3.27 19.61
C SER A 37 5.87 4.50 19.49
N GLY A 38 5.35 5.58 18.91
CA GLY A 38 6.07 6.79 18.56
C GLY A 38 6.61 6.77 17.13
N LEU A 39 7.05 7.93 16.65
CA LEU A 39 7.75 8.10 15.37
C LEU A 39 9.25 8.23 15.57
N CYS A 40 10.02 7.92 14.51
CA CYS A 40 11.47 8.14 14.50
C CYS A 40 11.78 9.63 14.79
N PRO A 41 12.52 9.96 15.88
CA PRO A 41 12.79 11.35 16.23
C PRO A 41 13.61 12.09 15.16
N SER A 42 14.57 11.40 14.55
CA SER A 42 15.38 11.90 13.44
C SER A 42 14.51 12.19 12.21
N GLY A 43 13.70 11.23 11.77
CA GLY A 43 12.78 11.43 10.66
C GLY A 43 11.82 12.59 10.86
N LYS A 44 11.24 12.71 12.07
CA LYS A 44 10.33 13.81 12.44
C LYS A 44 11.02 15.18 12.41
N LYS A 45 12.29 15.26 12.83
CA LYS A 45 13.03 16.52 12.92
C LYS A 45 13.50 17.02 11.55
N TYR A 46 14.03 16.15 10.71
CA TYR A 46 14.71 16.53 9.46
C TYR A 46 13.88 16.34 8.20
N GLY A 47 12.78 15.59 8.28
CA GLY A 47 11.89 15.36 7.15
C GLY A 47 12.43 14.34 6.16
N PHE A 48 13.45 14.64 5.35
CA PHE A 48 13.85 13.84 4.17
C PHE A 48 13.89 12.32 4.42
N ALA A 49 13.54 11.51 3.42
CA ALA A 49 13.49 10.04 3.51
C ALA A 49 14.76 9.41 4.11
N ALA A 50 15.94 9.98 3.82
CA ALA A 50 17.24 9.61 4.38
C ALA A 50 17.31 9.58 5.92
N TYR A 51 16.50 10.38 6.62
CA TYR A 51 16.44 10.42 8.08
C TYR A 51 15.46 9.39 8.66
N TRP A 52 14.69 8.72 7.81
CA TRP A 52 13.80 7.62 8.18
C TRP A 52 14.49 6.27 8.03
N PRO A 53 13.98 5.21 8.69
CA PRO A 53 14.54 3.87 8.58
C PRO A 53 14.69 3.39 7.13
N GLU A 54 13.70 3.63 6.28
CA GLU A 54 13.75 3.27 4.85
C GLU A 54 14.91 3.94 4.12
N GLY A 55 15.16 5.24 4.32
CA GLY A 55 16.23 5.93 3.60
C GLY A 55 17.62 5.52 4.08
N ARG A 56 17.78 5.18 5.37
CA ARG A 56 19.06 4.65 5.87
C ARG A 56 19.36 3.26 5.31
N MET A 57 18.33 2.46 5.04
CA MET A 57 18.49 1.18 4.35
C MET A 57 19.02 1.40 2.93
N GLU A 58 18.49 2.37 2.18
CA GLU A 58 19.02 2.72 0.85
C GLU A 58 20.46 3.22 0.89
N ILE A 59 20.78 4.10 1.85
CA ILE A 59 22.13 4.63 2.01
C ILE A 59 23.13 3.50 2.23
N VAL A 60 22.81 2.52 3.08
CA VAL A 60 23.68 1.37 3.33
C VAL A 60 23.89 0.53 2.06
N LYS A 61 22.82 0.25 1.29
CA LYS A 61 22.93 -0.47 0.01
C LYS A 61 23.82 0.29 -1.00
N ALA A 62 23.63 1.60 -1.12
CA ALA A 62 24.38 2.43 -2.05
C ALA A 62 25.87 2.61 -1.66
N LEU A 63 26.17 2.69 -0.35
CA LEU A 63 27.55 2.70 0.15
C LEU A 63 28.25 1.36 -0.11
N HIS A 64 27.56 0.24 0.16
CA HIS A 64 28.12 -1.09 -0.06
C HIS A 64 28.42 -1.37 -1.53
N SER A 65 27.50 -0.98 -2.43
CA SER A 65 27.68 -1.08 -3.88
C SER A 65 28.61 0.00 -4.47
N LYS A 66 29.13 0.92 -3.64
CA LYS A 66 29.99 2.05 -4.05
C LYS A 66 29.34 2.98 -5.08
N LYS A 67 28.00 3.01 -5.16
CA LYS A 67 27.24 3.93 -6.02
C LYS A 67 27.34 5.38 -5.54
N ILE A 68 27.48 5.58 -4.23
CA ILE A 68 27.67 6.90 -3.60
C ILE A 68 28.98 6.94 -2.82
N LYS A 69 29.56 8.14 -2.74
CA LYS A 69 30.68 8.44 -1.85
C LYS A 69 30.17 9.16 -0.60
N PRO A 70 30.79 8.93 0.57
CA PRO A 70 30.46 9.64 1.79
C PRO A 70 30.55 11.16 1.65
N THR A 71 29.58 11.89 2.21
CA THR A 71 29.59 13.35 2.36
C THR A 71 29.42 13.73 3.84
N GLN A 72 29.55 15.01 4.18
CA GLN A 72 29.26 15.48 5.53
C GLN A 72 27.81 15.18 5.97
N VAL A 73 26.87 15.16 5.02
CA VAL A 73 25.45 14.85 5.26
C VAL A 73 25.27 13.39 5.72
N LEU A 74 26.09 12.45 5.22
CA LEU A 74 26.10 11.07 5.72
C LEU A 74 26.38 11.01 7.22
N VAL A 75 27.37 11.77 7.67
CA VAL A 75 27.78 11.83 9.08
C VAL A 75 26.64 12.36 9.94
N GLU A 76 25.94 13.38 9.46
CA GLU A 76 24.78 13.97 10.14
C GLU A 76 23.59 13.00 10.22
N ILE A 77 23.27 12.31 9.12
CA ILE A 77 22.20 11.31 9.08
C ILE A 77 22.49 10.17 10.07
N ALA A 78 23.70 9.61 10.03
CA ALA A 78 24.08 8.51 10.92
C ALA A 78 24.02 8.93 12.40
N ASN A 79 24.53 10.12 12.73
CA ASN A 79 24.53 10.64 14.10
C ASN A 79 23.16 11.13 14.59
N SER A 80 22.25 11.45 13.68
CA SER A 80 20.87 11.79 14.05
C SER A 80 20.10 10.58 14.61
N CYS A 81 20.53 9.35 14.31
CA CYS A 81 19.90 8.14 14.81
C CYS A 81 20.19 7.93 16.30
N THR A 82 19.14 7.83 17.12
CA THR A 82 19.24 7.58 18.56
C THR A 82 19.31 6.10 18.94
N LEU A 83 19.19 5.18 17.98
CA LEU A 83 19.07 3.72 18.21
C LEU A 83 18.01 3.37 19.27
N CYS A 84 16.81 3.96 19.15
CA CYS A 84 15.71 3.76 20.10
C CYS A 84 14.83 2.52 19.83
N GLY A 85 15.06 1.77 18.75
CA GLY A 85 14.28 0.58 18.40
C GLY A 85 12.83 0.79 17.95
N ILE A 86 12.35 2.04 17.82
CA ILE A 86 10.99 2.32 17.30
C ILE A 86 10.80 1.72 15.89
N CYS A 87 11.83 1.81 15.05
CA CYS A 87 11.77 1.27 13.69
C CYS A 87 11.65 -0.25 13.66
N ASP A 88 12.28 -0.97 14.59
CA ASP A 88 12.16 -2.41 14.69
C ASP A 88 10.73 -2.80 15.03
N LYS A 89 10.10 -2.14 16.00
CA LYS A 89 8.71 -2.41 16.40
C LYS A 89 7.73 -2.29 15.24
N GLN A 90 7.79 -1.16 14.52
CA GLN A 90 6.86 -0.88 13.43
C GLN A 90 7.15 -1.74 12.19
N CYS A 91 8.42 -1.85 11.79
CA CYS A 91 8.79 -2.57 10.58
C CYS A 91 8.66 -4.09 10.78
N ASN A 92 8.95 -4.61 11.97
CA ASN A 92 8.79 -6.03 12.26
C ASN A 92 7.31 -6.46 12.20
N PHE A 93 6.37 -5.63 12.66
CA PHE A 93 4.94 -5.92 12.54
C PHE A 93 4.50 -6.08 11.08
N ILE A 94 5.04 -5.26 10.17
CA ILE A 94 4.66 -5.26 8.76
C ILE A 94 5.49 -6.27 7.98
N THR A 95 6.81 -6.12 7.91
CA THR A 95 7.71 -6.87 7.02
C THR A 95 8.72 -7.75 7.73
N HIS A 96 8.65 -7.87 9.06
CA HIS A 96 9.59 -8.67 9.89
C HIS A 96 11.03 -8.13 9.91
N LEU A 97 11.27 -6.93 9.39
CA LEU A 97 12.60 -6.32 9.35
C LEU A 97 13.02 -5.72 10.70
N ARG A 98 14.33 -5.56 10.86
CA ARG A 98 14.98 -4.96 12.04
C ARG A 98 15.89 -3.77 11.62
N PRO A 99 15.33 -2.62 11.20
CA PRO A 99 16.10 -1.49 10.66
C PRO A 99 17.07 -0.82 11.66
N GLU A 100 16.93 -1.05 12.96
CA GLU A 100 17.88 -0.54 13.96
C GLU A 100 19.27 -1.14 13.74
N LYS A 101 19.34 -2.43 13.40
CA LYS A 101 20.61 -3.11 13.08
C LYS A 101 21.32 -2.43 11.90
N VAL A 102 20.55 -2.01 10.89
CA VAL A 102 21.06 -1.25 9.74
C VAL A 102 21.56 0.12 10.17
N SER A 103 20.80 0.83 11.00
CA SER A 103 21.18 2.14 11.51
C SER A 103 22.45 2.07 12.40
N LYS A 104 22.61 1.00 13.18
CA LYS A 104 23.81 0.74 13.99
C LYS A 104 25.03 0.51 13.09
N ALA A 105 24.92 -0.36 12.09
CA ALA A 105 26.00 -0.61 11.13
C ALA A 105 26.40 0.65 10.35
N LEU A 106 25.43 1.49 9.95
CA LEU A 106 25.70 2.79 9.31
C LEU A 106 26.47 3.73 10.24
N LYS A 107 26.10 3.78 11.53
CA LYS A 107 26.80 4.60 12.53
C LYS A 107 28.22 4.08 12.79
N ASP A 108 28.40 2.78 12.87
CA ASP A 108 29.72 2.15 12.99
C ASP A 108 30.59 2.40 11.75
N TYR A 109 30.02 2.35 10.54
CA TYR A 109 30.72 2.72 9.30
C TYR A 109 31.24 4.17 9.36
N VAL A 110 30.37 5.12 9.71
CA VAL A 110 30.72 6.55 9.81
C VAL A 110 31.78 6.80 10.90
N ASN A 111 31.73 6.10 12.03
CA ASN A 111 32.71 6.27 13.10
C ASN A 111 34.13 5.84 12.70
N ASN A 112 34.26 4.93 11.74
CA ASN A 112 35.54 4.42 11.24
C ASN A 112 35.97 5.08 9.92
N LEU A 113 35.17 6.00 9.39
CA LEU A 113 35.44 6.68 8.12
C LEU A 113 36.52 7.75 8.32
N ASP A 114 37.52 7.78 7.44
CA ASP A 114 38.46 8.90 7.39
C ASP A 114 37.72 10.13 6.87
N LYS A 115 37.67 11.18 7.69
CA LYS A 115 36.98 12.44 7.35
C LYS A 115 37.60 13.15 6.15
N ASN A 116 38.84 12.83 5.79
CA ASN A 116 39.47 13.36 4.59
C ASN A 116 38.92 12.74 3.29
N GLU A 117 38.22 11.61 3.38
CA GLU A 117 37.57 10.94 2.24
C GLU A 117 36.18 11.51 1.91
N LEU A 118 35.69 12.46 2.73
CA LEU A 118 34.39 13.08 2.52
C LEU A 118 34.38 13.92 1.24
N GLN A 119 33.46 13.59 0.34
CA GLN A 119 33.19 14.38 -0.84
C GLN A 119 32.45 15.67 -0.45
N VAL A 120 32.94 16.79 -0.98
CA VAL A 120 32.24 18.08 -0.92
C VAL A 120 31.32 18.19 -2.13
N ILE A 121 30.03 18.41 -1.86
CA ILE A 121 29.02 18.67 -2.89
C ILE A 121 28.80 20.17 -2.98
N PRO A 122 29.14 20.84 -4.10
CA PRO A 122 28.97 22.27 -4.23
C PRO A 122 27.48 22.64 -4.35
N GLU A 123 27.11 23.75 -3.71
CA GLU A 123 25.82 24.39 -3.95
C GLU A 123 25.86 25.17 -5.28
N ASP A 124 25.08 24.70 -6.25
CA ASP A 124 24.86 25.41 -7.51
C ASP A 124 23.75 26.47 -7.40
N ASP A 125 23.56 27.25 -8.46
CA ASP A 125 22.53 28.30 -8.47
C ASP A 125 21.11 27.72 -8.42
N THR A 126 20.90 26.51 -8.94
CA THR A 126 19.61 25.84 -8.90
C THR A 126 19.20 25.54 -7.47
N LEU A 127 20.08 24.87 -6.71
CA LEU A 127 19.86 24.57 -5.30
C LEU A 127 19.63 25.85 -4.50
N LYS A 128 20.44 26.90 -4.70
CA LYS A 128 20.27 28.18 -3.99
C LYS A 128 18.92 28.81 -4.26
N ASN A 129 18.41 28.75 -5.49
CA ASN A 129 17.10 29.30 -5.82
C ASN A 129 15.97 28.46 -5.23
N LEU A 130 16.07 27.12 -5.25
CA LEU A 130 15.11 26.25 -4.58
C LEU A 130 15.09 26.50 -3.06
N GLN A 131 16.27 26.66 -2.44
CA GLN A 131 16.40 27.00 -1.02
C GLN A 131 15.87 28.39 -0.66
N LYS A 132 15.80 29.34 -1.60
CA LYS A 132 15.11 30.63 -1.37
C LYS A 132 13.60 30.46 -1.29
N ILE A 133 13.04 29.49 -2.03
CA ILE A 133 11.60 29.21 -2.03
C ILE A 133 11.22 28.47 -0.74
N VAL A 134 11.82 27.31 -0.47
CA VAL A 134 11.38 26.43 0.64
C VAL A 134 12.21 26.56 1.93
N GLY A 135 13.25 27.38 1.92
CA GLY A 135 14.24 27.48 2.99
C GLY A 135 15.41 26.51 2.87
N LYS A 136 16.55 26.87 3.48
CA LYS A 136 17.83 26.15 3.35
C LYS A 136 17.78 24.67 3.75
N ASN A 137 16.96 24.33 4.75
CA ASN A 137 16.89 22.96 5.28
C ASN A 137 16.00 22.03 4.45
N TRP A 138 15.32 22.54 3.42
CA TRP A 138 14.24 21.83 2.73
C TRP A 138 14.47 21.66 1.23
N ALA A 139 15.66 22.01 0.75
CA ALA A 139 16.14 21.67 -0.59
C ALA A 139 17.59 21.19 -0.52
N THR A 140 17.92 20.14 -1.25
CA THR A 140 19.27 19.54 -1.28
C THR A 140 19.60 18.91 -2.64
N ASN A 141 20.89 18.95 -3.02
CA ASN A 141 21.47 18.19 -4.12
C ASN A 141 22.47 17.11 -3.64
N ASP A 142 22.49 16.81 -2.33
CA ASP A 142 23.45 15.86 -1.76
C ASP A 142 23.08 14.41 -2.16
N PRO A 143 24.00 13.65 -2.81
CA PRO A 143 23.74 12.28 -3.24
C PRO A 143 23.30 11.33 -2.12
N ILE A 144 23.73 11.55 -0.87
CA ILE A 144 23.32 10.72 0.27
C ILE A 144 21.81 10.85 0.51
N ILE A 145 21.25 12.06 0.40
CA ILE A 145 19.81 12.25 0.52
C ILE A 145 19.09 11.73 -0.72
N ILE A 146 19.60 12.03 -1.92
CA ILE A 146 18.97 11.62 -3.19
C ILE A 146 18.84 10.09 -3.27
N THR A 147 19.84 9.33 -2.80
CA THR A 147 19.76 7.86 -2.71
C THR A 147 18.53 7.36 -1.98
N SER A 148 18.03 8.06 -0.95
CA SER A 148 16.83 7.60 -0.24
C SER A 148 15.53 7.67 -1.06
N TYR A 149 15.59 8.17 -2.30
CA TYR A 149 14.50 8.26 -3.26
C TYR A 149 14.67 7.28 -4.45
N THR A 150 15.82 6.60 -4.57
CA THR A 150 15.98 5.43 -5.44
C THR A 150 15.05 4.33 -4.92
N GLN A 151 14.42 3.55 -5.81
CA GLN A 151 13.27 2.66 -5.50
C GLN A 151 11.90 3.34 -5.38
N THR A 152 11.78 4.65 -5.59
CA THR A 152 10.45 5.29 -5.71
C THR A 152 10.32 6.13 -6.96
N ILE A 153 11.14 7.15 -7.15
CA ILE A 153 10.98 8.11 -8.25
C ILE A 153 12.22 8.20 -9.14
N ILE A 154 13.29 7.55 -8.73
CA ILE A 154 14.57 7.47 -9.42
C ILE A 154 14.84 5.99 -9.70
N THR A 155 15.23 5.67 -10.93
CA THR A 155 15.70 4.33 -11.28
C THR A 155 17.12 4.09 -10.75
N ASP A 156 17.46 2.83 -10.48
CA ASP A 156 18.72 2.47 -9.83
C ASP A 156 19.99 2.78 -10.66
N ASP A 157 19.83 3.01 -11.97
CA ASP A 157 20.87 3.34 -12.94
C ASP A 157 21.00 4.85 -13.22
N ALA A 158 20.07 5.68 -12.73
CA ALA A 158 20.15 7.12 -12.89
C ALA A 158 21.33 7.71 -12.09
N GLY A 159 22.03 8.69 -12.68
CA GLY A 159 23.06 9.45 -11.97
C GLY A 159 22.47 10.39 -10.90
N PHE A 160 23.26 10.89 -9.96
CA PHE A 160 22.77 11.74 -8.85
C PHE A 160 22.51 13.22 -9.21
N ASN A 161 22.05 13.50 -10.43
CA ASN A 161 21.76 14.86 -10.92
C ASN A 161 20.33 15.30 -10.56
N PHE A 162 20.02 15.31 -9.26
CA PHE A 162 18.70 15.62 -8.75
C PHE A 162 18.72 16.67 -7.65
N TYR A 163 17.57 17.30 -7.46
CA TYR A 163 17.28 18.13 -6.29
C TYR A 163 16.09 17.53 -5.58
N VAL A 164 16.21 17.30 -4.28
CA VAL A 164 15.07 16.92 -3.44
C VAL A 164 14.57 18.16 -2.73
N VAL A 165 13.30 18.49 -2.92
CA VAL A 165 12.67 19.72 -2.40
C VAL A 165 11.41 19.34 -1.62
N MET A 166 11.29 19.85 -0.40
CA MET A 166 10.16 19.59 0.50
C MET A 166 9.39 20.90 0.76
N PRO A 167 8.41 21.27 -0.07
CA PRO A 167 7.58 22.46 0.17
C PRO A 167 6.61 22.25 1.34
N GLU A 168 6.21 23.32 2.02
CA GLU A 168 5.19 23.32 3.08
C GLU A 168 3.90 24.07 2.71
N THR A 169 3.89 24.80 1.60
CA THR A 169 2.72 25.55 1.12
C THR A 169 2.41 25.28 -0.35
N THR A 170 1.18 25.61 -0.76
CA THR A 170 0.76 25.56 -2.17
C THR A 170 1.55 26.58 -2.99
N GLU A 171 1.83 27.75 -2.42
CA GLU A 171 2.56 28.84 -3.04
C GLU A 171 4.00 28.44 -3.37
N GLU A 172 4.70 27.77 -2.44
CA GLU A 172 6.03 27.23 -2.69
C GLU A 172 6.03 26.22 -3.84
N ILE A 173 5.03 25.34 -3.93
CA ILE A 173 4.90 24.39 -5.05
C ILE A 173 4.73 25.14 -6.37
N ALA A 174 3.85 26.13 -6.41
CA ALA A 174 3.63 26.96 -7.60
C ALA A 174 4.91 27.70 -8.04
N GLU A 175 5.68 28.25 -7.09
CA GLU A 175 6.96 28.90 -7.38
C GLU A 175 8.01 27.92 -7.89
N ILE A 176 8.09 26.71 -7.31
CA ILE A 176 9.02 25.67 -7.78
C ILE A 176 8.66 25.25 -9.22
N VAL A 177 7.38 25.04 -9.52
CA VAL A 177 6.94 24.67 -10.89
C VAL A 177 7.31 25.78 -11.88
N LYS A 178 7.03 27.05 -11.55
CA LYS A 178 7.42 28.20 -12.38
C LYS A 178 8.92 28.28 -12.60
N TYR A 179 9.70 28.07 -11.54
CA TYR A 179 11.16 28.06 -11.61
C TYR A 179 11.66 26.91 -12.48
N ALA A 180 11.12 25.69 -12.29
CA ALA A 180 11.48 24.50 -13.05
C ALA A 180 11.20 24.69 -14.55
N ASN A 181 10.01 25.17 -14.89
CA ASN A 181 9.61 25.48 -16.27
C ASN A 181 10.53 26.52 -16.91
N LYS A 182 10.78 27.64 -16.22
CA LYS A 182 11.65 28.72 -16.72
C LYS A 182 13.06 28.23 -17.05
N ASN A 183 13.56 27.23 -16.33
CA ASN A 183 14.91 26.69 -16.50
C ASN A 183 14.94 25.35 -17.24
N ASN A 184 13.80 24.87 -17.76
CA ASN A 184 13.66 23.56 -18.41
C ASN A 184 14.16 22.39 -17.54
N ILE A 185 13.87 22.43 -16.24
CA ILE A 185 14.22 21.39 -15.28
C ILE A 185 12.99 20.49 -15.09
N PRO A 186 13.07 19.20 -15.45
CA PRO A 186 11.98 18.26 -15.18
C PRO A 186 11.70 18.16 -13.67
N TYR A 187 10.46 17.91 -13.30
CA TYR A 187 10.07 17.69 -11.91
C TYR A 187 9.02 16.59 -11.81
N LEU A 188 8.96 15.94 -10.66
CA LEU A 188 7.92 14.95 -10.39
C LEU A 188 7.47 15.01 -8.92
N PRO A 189 6.16 15.15 -8.66
CA PRO A 189 5.62 15.12 -7.30
C PRO A 189 5.70 13.72 -6.70
N ARG A 190 5.99 13.66 -5.41
CA ARG A 190 6.07 12.43 -4.62
C ARG A 190 5.21 12.55 -3.38
N GLY A 191 4.28 11.60 -3.22
CA GLY A 191 3.58 11.35 -1.96
C GLY A 191 4.48 10.62 -0.96
N ASN A 192 3.95 9.58 -0.31
CA ASN A 192 4.77 8.76 0.59
C ASN A 192 5.71 7.78 -0.15
N GLY A 193 5.51 7.58 -1.46
CA GLY A 193 6.36 6.76 -2.33
C GLY A 193 5.95 5.28 -2.42
N THR A 194 4.79 4.90 -1.89
CA THR A 194 4.34 3.51 -1.74
C THR A 194 4.00 2.84 -3.06
N LEU A 195 3.07 3.42 -3.83
CA LEU A 195 2.64 2.88 -5.12
C LEU A 195 3.81 2.79 -6.11
N LEU A 196 4.63 3.86 -6.17
CA LEU A 196 5.75 3.92 -7.10
C LEU A 196 6.78 2.82 -6.84
N ALA A 197 6.98 2.42 -5.57
CA ALA A 197 7.90 1.33 -5.24
C ALA A 197 7.56 0.02 -5.95
N MET A 198 6.29 -0.23 -6.24
CA MET A 198 5.84 -1.43 -6.97
C MET A 198 6.19 -1.38 -8.47
N PHE A 199 6.32 -0.18 -9.06
CA PHE A 199 6.57 0.00 -10.49
C PHE A 199 8.05 0.10 -10.86
N ILE A 200 8.93 0.48 -9.92
CA ILE A 200 10.37 0.69 -10.21
C ILE A 200 11.06 -0.59 -10.73
N GLN A 201 10.52 -1.77 -10.43
CA GLN A 201 11.06 -3.06 -10.89
C GLN A 201 10.38 -3.60 -12.15
N THR A 202 9.56 -2.78 -12.81
CA THR A 202 8.76 -3.19 -13.99
C THR A 202 9.17 -2.41 -15.24
N LEU A 203 8.70 -2.84 -16.40
CA LEU A 203 8.85 -2.12 -17.67
C LEU A 203 8.24 -0.70 -17.65
N LEU A 204 7.37 -0.39 -16.69
CA LEU A 204 6.80 0.94 -16.49
C LEU A 204 7.74 1.89 -15.75
N ALA A 205 8.86 1.40 -15.19
CA ALA A 205 9.78 2.17 -14.36
C ALA A 205 10.20 3.49 -15.04
N LYS A 206 10.60 3.44 -16.30
CA LYS A 206 11.05 4.63 -17.04
C LYS A 206 9.97 5.68 -17.18
N ALA A 207 8.72 5.26 -17.42
CA ALA A 207 7.60 6.17 -17.61
C ALA A 207 7.12 6.85 -16.31
N VAL A 208 7.43 6.26 -15.15
CA VAL A 208 7.04 6.78 -13.82
C VAL A 208 8.23 7.35 -13.03
N SER A 209 9.43 7.40 -13.63
CA SER A 209 10.66 7.87 -13.00
C SER A 209 11.16 9.18 -13.59
N LEU A 210 11.99 9.86 -12.80
CA LEU A 210 12.72 11.05 -13.19
C LEU A 210 14.19 10.67 -13.49
N GLU A 211 14.72 11.05 -14.64
CA GLU A 211 16.13 10.82 -14.99
C GLU A 211 17.08 11.93 -14.49
N LYS A 212 16.54 13.15 -14.29
CA LYS A 212 17.21 14.32 -13.71
C LYS A 212 16.18 15.35 -13.28
N GLY A 213 16.52 16.24 -12.36
CA GLY A 213 15.69 17.40 -12.02
C GLY A 213 15.15 17.37 -10.59
N ILE A 214 13.91 17.83 -10.38
CA ILE A 214 13.38 18.14 -9.05
C ILE A 214 12.39 17.07 -8.58
N ILE A 215 12.66 16.48 -7.42
CA ILE A 215 11.75 15.60 -6.69
C ILE A 215 11.03 16.46 -5.65
N LEU A 216 9.71 16.57 -5.78
CA LEU A 216 8.87 17.33 -4.85
C LEU A 216 8.28 16.38 -3.80
N ASP A 217 8.90 16.26 -2.63
CA ASP A 217 8.35 15.47 -1.51
C ASP A 217 7.30 16.31 -0.76
N LEU A 218 6.03 16.00 -1.02
CA LEU A 218 4.86 16.78 -0.61
C LEU A 218 4.44 16.56 0.86
N ARG A 219 5.20 15.77 1.62
CA ARG A 219 4.80 15.34 2.97
C ARG A 219 4.69 16.46 4.01
N ARG A 220 5.34 17.62 3.82
CA ARG A 220 5.27 18.73 4.81
C ARG A 220 3.92 19.43 4.83
N LEU A 221 3.10 19.30 3.79
CA LEU A 221 1.75 19.89 3.70
C LEU A 221 0.76 19.12 4.60
N LYS A 222 0.84 19.34 5.91
CA LYS A 222 0.15 18.57 6.97
C LYS A 222 -1.07 19.26 7.58
N LYS A 223 -1.77 20.13 6.83
CA LYS A 223 -3.05 20.70 7.29
C LYS A 223 -4.09 19.58 7.46
N LEU A 224 -4.79 19.55 8.58
CA LEU A 224 -5.87 18.61 8.86
C LEU A 224 -6.89 19.28 9.79
N GLU A 225 -8.06 19.59 9.25
CA GLU A 225 -9.16 20.23 9.97
C GLU A 225 -10.44 19.45 9.73
N ILE A 226 -11.11 19.03 10.80
CA ILE A 226 -12.39 18.30 10.73
C ILE A 226 -13.53 19.30 10.93
N ASP A 227 -14.44 19.35 9.97
CA ASP A 227 -15.73 20.02 10.09
C ASP A 227 -16.79 18.97 10.42
N ILE A 228 -17.18 18.92 11.70
CA ILE A 228 -18.11 17.92 12.24
C ILE A 228 -19.52 18.16 11.70
N ASP A 229 -19.93 19.42 11.55
CA ASP A 229 -21.29 19.80 11.14
C ASP A 229 -21.52 19.44 9.67
N ASN A 230 -20.53 19.76 8.82
CA ASN A 230 -20.57 19.40 7.40
C ASN A 230 -20.09 17.96 7.12
N LYS A 231 -19.52 17.28 8.11
CA LYS A 231 -18.88 15.95 7.98
C LYS A 231 -17.86 15.95 6.84
N THR A 232 -16.94 16.91 6.88
CA THR A 232 -15.84 16.99 5.92
C THR A 232 -14.50 17.15 6.64
N ALA A 233 -13.41 16.92 5.91
CA ALA A 233 -12.08 17.23 6.37
C ALA A 233 -11.33 18.04 5.31
N THR A 234 -10.75 19.16 5.72
CA THR A 234 -9.78 19.89 4.89
C THR A 234 -8.40 19.32 5.16
N ILE A 235 -7.79 18.72 4.14
CA ILE A 235 -6.53 17.99 4.25
C ILE A 235 -5.49 18.50 3.26
N GLY A 236 -4.27 18.74 3.75
CA GLY A 236 -3.10 18.93 2.89
C GLY A 236 -2.65 17.62 2.24
N VAL A 237 -1.98 17.71 1.09
CA VAL A 237 -1.50 16.54 0.33
C VAL A 237 -0.53 15.64 1.11
N GLY A 238 0.09 16.15 2.17
CA GLY A 238 0.96 15.38 3.05
C GLY A 238 0.22 14.48 4.05
N ILE A 239 -1.11 14.62 4.21
CA ILE A 239 -1.89 13.84 5.18
C ILE A 239 -2.03 12.38 4.73
N THR A 240 -1.62 11.47 5.61
CA THR A 240 -1.81 10.03 5.38
C THR A 240 -3.23 9.57 5.70
N ALA A 241 -3.64 8.44 5.12
CA ALA A 241 -4.91 7.81 5.46
C ALA A 241 -5.05 7.57 6.96
N PHE A 242 -4.02 7.06 7.63
CA PHE A 242 -4.02 6.78 9.06
C PHE A 242 -4.20 8.05 9.90
N GLU A 243 -3.54 9.16 9.54
CA GLU A 243 -3.69 10.45 10.25
C GLU A 243 -5.13 10.97 10.15
N LEU A 244 -5.68 11.01 8.92
CA LEU A 244 -7.07 11.42 8.69
C LEU A 244 -8.04 10.52 9.44
N GLN A 245 -7.86 9.21 9.35
CA GLN A 245 -8.73 8.22 9.96
C GLN A 245 -8.72 8.31 11.49
N LYS A 246 -7.53 8.48 12.08
CA LYS A 246 -7.34 8.65 13.54
C LYS A 246 -8.04 9.90 14.04
N GLU A 247 -7.98 11.01 13.30
CA GLU A 247 -8.63 12.26 13.69
C GLU A 247 -10.15 12.19 13.53
N ALA A 248 -10.65 11.69 12.39
CA ALA A 248 -12.08 11.54 12.13
C ALA A 248 -12.77 10.62 13.15
N TYR A 249 -12.10 9.53 13.55
CA TYR A 249 -12.64 8.55 14.50
C TYR A 249 -12.97 9.15 15.87
N LYS A 250 -12.28 10.23 16.29
CA LYS A 250 -12.58 10.94 17.56
C LYS A 250 -13.98 11.53 17.59
N TYR A 251 -14.55 11.80 16.41
CA TYR A 251 -15.86 12.43 16.23
C TYR A 251 -16.93 11.42 15.77
N GLY A 252 -16.65 10.12 15.80
CA GLY A 252 -17.56 9.10 15.27
C GLY A 252 -17.72 9.17 13.74
N LEU A 253 -16.67 9.62 13.05
CA LEU A 253 -16.63 9.77 11.60
C LEU A 253 -15.48 8.93 11.00
N ARG A 254 -15.60 8.54 9.73
CA ARG A 254 -14.58 7.81 8.97
C ARG A 254 -14.36 8.45 7.59
N ALA A 255 -13.16 8.35 7.05
CA ALA A 255 -12.89 8.70 5.66
C ALA A 255 -12.90 7.45 4.77
N LEU A 256 -13.13 7.64 3.46
CA LEU A 256 -12.81 6.61 2.48
C LEU A 256 -11.30 6.66 2.20
N VAL A 257 -10.58 5.61 2.55
CA VAL A 257 -9.12 5.53 2.39
C VAL A 257 -8.68 4.18 1.82
N ALA A 258 -7.47 4.15 1.25
CA ALA A 258 -6.79 2.93 0.80
C ALA A 258 -5.78 2.46 1.87
N GLU A 259 -4.48 2.40 1.61
CA GLU A 259 -3.45 1.96 2.57
C GLU A 259 -3.19 3.02 3.65
N ALA A 260 -2.92 2.57 4.88
CA ALA A 260 -2.80 3.43 6.07
C ALA A 260 -1.77 4.57 5.91
N GLU A 261 -0.67 4.30 5.22
CA GLU A 261 0.44 5.21 5.07
C GLU A 261 0.45 5.99 3.75
N ALA A 262 -0.44 5.65 2.82
CA ALA A 262 -0.61 6.40 1.60
C ALA A 262 -1.19 7.79 1.89
N HIS A 263 -0.78 8.78 1.11
CA HIS A 263 -1.35 10.13 1.21
C HIS A 263 -2.72 10.16 0.53
N VAL A 264 -3.73 10.68 1.22
CA VAL A 264 -5.13 10.63 0.74
C VAL A 264 -5.29 11.36 -0.59
N CYS A 265 -4.76 12.60 -0.69
CA CYS A 265 -4.81 13.37 -1.94
C CYS A 265 -4.08 12.66 -3.09
N VAL A 266 -2.99 11.94 -2.81
CA VAL A 266 -2.24 11.22 -3.85
C VAL A 266 -3.04 10.01 -4.36
N ASN A 267 -3.77 9.31 -3.50
CA ASN A 267 -4.69 8.25 -3.92
C ASN A 267 -5.90 8.76 -4.70
N ILE A 268 -6.39 9.97 -4.37
CA ILE A 268 -7.40 10.67 -5.18
C ILE A 268 -6.81 11.05 -6.53
N ALA A 269 -5.57 11.58 -6.57
CA ALA A 269 -4.92 11.95 -7.81
C ALA A 269 -4.67 10.74 -8.72
N SER A 270 -4.25 9.61 -8.15
CA SER A 270 -3.86 8.40 -8.90
C SER A 270 -5.08 7.64 -9.44
N VAL A 271 -5.56 6.62 -8.72
CA VAL A 271 -6.57 5.64 -9.18
C VAL A 271 -7.96 5.87 -8.59
N GLY A 272 -8.13 6.93 -7.79
CA GLY A 272 -9.42 7.30 -7.19
C GLY A 272 -9.82 6.46 -5.98
N ILE A 273 -8.88 6.10 -5.10
CA ILE A 273 -9.09 5.32 -3.87
C ILE A 273 -9.83 3.99 -4.10
N ILE A 274 -9.07 2.90 -4.05
CA ILE A 274 -9.63 1.56 -4.06
C ILE A 274 -9.89 1.12 -2.60
N SER A 275 -11.12 0.71 -2.31
CA SER A 275 -11.54 0.35 -0.95
C SER A 275 -12.70 -0.64 -0.94
N THR A 276 -12.79 -1.43 0.14
CA THR A 276 -13.92 -2.34 0.41
C THR A 276 -15.20 -1.59 0.75
N TRP A 277 -15.07 -0.31 1.11
CA TRP A 277 -16.18 0.61 1.39
C TRP A 277 -16.77 1.25 0.11
N GLY A 278 -16.17 0.98 -1.06
CA GLY A 278 -16.57 1.59 -2.34
C GLY A 278 -18.04 1.33 -2.70
N ASN A 279 -18.61 0.19 -2.30
CA ASN A 279 -20.01 -0.14 -2.56
C ASN A 279 -20.99 0.87 -1.92
N THR A 280 -20.58 1.48 -0.81
CA THR A 280 -21.40 2.41 -0.03
C THR A 280 -20.99 3.85 -0.25
N TYR A 281 -19.68 4.13 -0.28
CA TYR A 281 -19.15 5.49 -0.33
C TYR A 281 -18.68 5.93 -1.71
N GLY A 282 -18.71 5.02 -2.70
CA GLY A 282 -18.32 5.32 -4.07
C GLY A 282 -16.82 5.33 -4.30
N TRP A 283 -16.39 6.10 -5.29
CA TRP A 283 -15.03 6.09 -5.82
C TRP A 283 -14.48 7.51 -5.90
N GLY A 284 -13.20 7.72 -5.59
CA GLY A 284 -12.43 8.95 -5.87
C GLY A 284 -13.24 10.25 -5.78
N SER A 285 -13.69 10.72 -6.95
CA SER A 285 -14.51 11.92 -7.14
C SER A 285 -15.83 11.99 -6.35
N ASP A 286 -16.37 10.88 -5.88
CA ASP A 286 -17.50 10.85 -4.96
C ASP A 286 -17.14 11.36 -3.55
N ASN A 287 -15.86 11.35 -3.18
CA ASN A 287 -15.38 11.53 -1.80
C ASN A 287 -14.64 12.83 -1.54
N PHE A 288 -14.57 13.74 -2.52
CA PHE A 288 -14.14 15.12 -2.28
C PHE A 288 -15.18 16.12 -2.79
N THR A 289 -15.13 17.32 -2.24
CA THR A 289 -16.03 18.44 -2.59
C THR A 289 -15.26 19.60 -3.20
N ASN A 290 -13.99 19.76 -2.84
CA ASN A 290 -13.09 20.74 -3.42
C ASN A 290 -11.65 20.21 -3.42
N ALA A 291 -10.80 20.78 -4.28
CA ALA A 291 -9.37 20.53 -4.32
C ALA A 291 -8.63 21.79 -4.77
N THR A 292 -7.50 22.08 -4.13
CA THR A 292 -6.54 23.08 -4.60
C THR A 292 -5.46 22.38 -5.40
N LEU A 293 -5.22 22.88 -6.61
CA LEU A 293 -4.34 22.28 -7.60
C LEU A 293 -3.26 23.29 -8.01
N VAL A 294 -2.06 22.79 -8.28
CA VAL A 294 -1.04 23.51 -9.06
C VAL A 294 -0.96 22.87 -10.43
N ASP A 295 -1.20 23.65 -11.48
CA ASP A 295 -1.14 23.18 -12.87
C ASP A 295 0.30 23.12 -13.42
N SER A 296 0.43 22.68 -14.66
CA SER A 296 1.74 22.55 -15.34
C SER A 296 2.46 23.87 -15.54
N GLU A 297 1.79 25.02 -15.44
CA GLU A 297 2.37 26.36 -15.56
C GLU A 297 2.73 26.96 -14.19
N GLY A 298 2.33 26.31 -13.10
CA GLY A 298 2.51 26.78 -11.73
C GLY A 298 1.45 27.80 -11.31
N ASN A 299 0.27 27.79 -11.94
CA ASN A 299 -0.88 28.54 -11.45
C ASN A 299 -1.59 27.73 -10.36
N ILE A 300 -2.06 28.44 -9.33
CA ILE A 300 -2.90 27.86 -8.28
C ILE A 300 -4.34 27.96 -8.75
N VAL A 301 -5.01 26.81 -8.80
CA VAL A 301 -6.37 26.68 -9.32
C VAL A 301 -7.23 26.01 -8.26
N GLN A 302 -8.41 26.57 -8.01
CA GLN A 302 -9.40 25.88 -7.19
C GLN A 302 -10.31 25.08 -8.09
N HIS A 303 -10.57 23.84 -7.69
CA HIS A 303 -11.41 22.93 -8.44
C HIS A 303 -12.86 23.47 -8.63
N ASN A 304 -13.32 24.37 -7.76
CA ASN A 304 -14.65 25.00 -7.85
C ASN A 304 -14.67 26.36 -8.60
N ASP A 305 -13.54 26.81 -9.16
CA ASP A 305 -13.50 28.04 -9.96
C ASP A 305 -14.37 27.89 -11.22
N ALA A 306 -15.15 28.92 -11.56
CA ALA A 306 -16.13 28.82 -12.64
C ALA A 306 -15.49 28.72 -14.05
N ASP A 307 -14.30 29.29 -14.21
CA ASP A 307 -13.64 29.45 -15.51
C ASP A 307 -12.62 28.34 -15.83
N ILE A 308 -12.44 27.35 -14.93
CA ILE A 308 -11.45 26.30 -15.15
C ILE A 308 -11.92 25.30 -16.22
N PRO A 309 -11.02 24.79 -17.08
CA PRO A 309 -11.35 23.66 -17.93
C PRO A 309 -11.84 22.50 -17.09
N ASN A 310 -12.97 21.90 -17.49
CA ASN A 310 -13.68 20.88 -16.70
C ASN A 310 -12.70 19.84 -16.14
N PRO A 311 -12.33 19.91 -14.85
CA PRO A 311 -11.32 19.03 -14.26
C PRO A 311 -11.83 17.59 -14.18
N TYR A 312 -13.15 17.41 -14.33
CA TYR A 312 -13.79 16.10 -14.35
C TYR A 312 -13.86 15.45 -15.73
N ALA A 313 -13.57 16.20 -16.81
CA ALA A 313 -13.64 15.67 -18.16
C ALA A 313 -12.39 14.87 -18.51
N THR A 314 -12.60 13.74 -19.15
CA THR A 314 -11.56 12.90 -19.75
C THR A 314 -12.15 12.25 -20.99
N ASN A 315 -11.30 11.92 -21.95
CA ASN A 315 -11.70 11.05 -23.05
C ASN A 315 -11.56 9.58 -22.60
N ASN A 316 -12.42 8.73 -23.15
CA ASN A 316 -12.49 7.29 -22.88
C ASN A 316 -11.88 6.46 -24.03
N ASP A 317 -11.09 7.07 -24.91
CA ASP A 317 -10.35 6.36 -25.93
C ASP A 317 -9.08 5.70 -25.34
N PHE A 318 -8.57 4.71 -26.07
CA PHE A 318 -7.45 3.90 -25.61
C PHE A 318 -6.10 4.65 -25.67
N THR A 319 -6.06 5.80 -26.35
CA THR A 319 -4.89 6.65 -26.55
C THR A 319 -4.61 7.58 -25.37
N ASN A 320 -5.57 7.74 -24.46
CA ASN A 320 -5.47 8.60 -23.28
C ASN A 320 -4.79 7.91 -22.08
N LEU A 321 -3.74 7.10 -22.31
CA LEU A 321 -2.94 6.51 -21.24
C LEU A 321 -2.07 7.60 -20.61
N THR A 322 -2.13 7.73 -19.28
CA THR A 322 -1.39 8.77 -18.55
C THR A 322 -0.58 8.13 -17.43
N LEU A 323 0.75 8.17 -17.54
CA LEU A 323 1.65 7.60 -16.53
C LEU A 323 2.24 8.65 -15.58
N THR A 324 2.02 9.93 -15.87
CA THR A 324 2.45 11.08 -15.04
C THR A 324 1.28 12.03 -14.75
N PRO A 325 1.19 12.59 -13.54
CA PRO A 325 0.09 13.48 -13.20
C PRO A 325 0.22 14.81 -13.96
N SER A 326 -0.89 15.32 -14.49
CA SER A 326 -0.94 16.61 -15.19
C SER A 326 -1.05 17.81 -14.25
N LYS A 327 -1.47 17.57 -13.00
CA LYS A 327 -1.67 18.58 -11.95
C LYS A 327 -1.22 18.03 -10.60
N ILE A 328 -0.76 18.90 -9.71
CA ILE A 328 -0.39 18.56 -8.34
C ILE A 328 -1.52 18.98 -7.41
N ILE A 329 -2.18 18.02 -6.76
CA ILE A 329 -3.12 18.33 -5.66
C ILE A 329 -2.31 18.77 -4.45
N THR A 330 -2.62 19.94 -3.88
CA THR A 330 -1.95 20.45 -2.66
C THR A 330 -2.86 20.40 -1.43
N GLU A 331 -4.17 20.55 -1.64
CA GLU A 331 -5.21 20.45 -0.60
C GLU A 331 -6.47 19.79 -1.18
N ALA A 332 -7.23 19.07 -0.37
CA ALA A 332 -8.55 18.58 -0.71
C ALA A 332 -9.53 18.74 0.47
N VAL A 333 -10.79 18.98 0.17
CA VAL A 333 -11.90 18.90 1.15
C VAL A 333 -12.62 17.57 0.92
N VAL A 334 -12.34 16.58 1.75
CA VAL A 334 -12.88 15.22 1.62
C VAL A 334 -14.12 15.01 2.48
N LYS A 335 -15.04 14.15 2.01
CA LYS A 335 -16.24 13.77 2.76
C LYS A 335 -15.88 12.77 3.84
N LEU A 336 -16.53 12.91 4.99
CA LEU A 336 -16.49 11.95 6.09
C LEU A 336 -17.86 11.28 6.25
N HIS A 337 -17.83 10.02 6.66
CA HIS A 337 -19.01 9.17 6.78
C HIS A 337 -19.23 8.81 8.26
N PRO A 338 -20.48 8.66 8.73
CA PRO A 338 -20.75 8.30 10.10
C PRO A 338 -20.28 6.88 10.44
N ILE A 339 -19.87 6.69 11.69
CA ILE A 339 -19.63 5.39 12.32
C ILE A 339 -20.81 5.06 13.22
N PHE A 340 -21.41 3.90 13.04
CA PHE A 340 -22.47 3.42 13.91
C PHE A 340 -21.93 2.49 14.99
N LYS A 341 -22.53 2.52 16.19
CA LYS A 341 -22.09 1.71 17.34
C LYS A 341 -22.48 0.23 17.22
N ASP A 342 -23.39 -0.09 16.31
CA ASP A 342 -23.92 -1.42 16.05
C ASP A 342 -23.35 -2.03 14.76
N GLU A 343 -22.19 -1.55 14.32
CA GLU A 343 -21.44 -2.17 13.23
C GLU A 343 -20.70 -3.42 13.71
N GLU A 344 -20.86 -4.51 12.96
CA GLU A 344 -20.16 -5.78 13.14
C GLU A 344 -19.51 -6.19 11.81
N ALA A 345 -18.54 -7.11 11.88
CA ALA A 345 -17.91 -7.72 10.71
C ALA A 345 -18.10 -9.24 10.72
N VAL A 346 -18.28 -9.83 9.54
CA VAL A 346 -18.40 -11.28 9.35
C VAL A 346 -17.65 -11.70 8.09
N LEU A 347 -17.03 -12.88 8.14
CA LEU A 347 -16.54 -13.56 6.95
C LEU A 347 -17.44 -14.76 6.63
N ILE A 348 -17.83 -14.88 5.37
CA ILE A 348 -18.69 -15.96 4.89
C ILE A 348 -17.82 -16.86 4.00
N PRO A 349 -17.47 -18.08 4.45
CA PRO A 349 -16.47 -18.91 3.80
C PRO A 349 -17.01 -19.69 2.60
N PHE A 350 -16.20 -19.79 1.55
CA PHE A 350 -16.53 -20.51 0.31
C PHE A 350 -15.36 -21.36 -0.20
N GLU A 351 -15.70 -22.49 -0.81
CA GLU A 351 -14.76 -23.32 -1.59
C GLU A 351 -14.59 -22.79 -3.01
N LYS A 352 -15.65 -22.25 -3.62
CA LYS A 352 -15.64 -21.78 -5.01
C LYS A 352 -15.80 -20.26 -5.07
N LEU A 353 -15.04 -19.63 -5.96
CA LEU A 353 -15.16 -18.20 -6.22
C LEU A 353 -16.54 -17.84 -6.76
N GLU A 354 -17.14 -18.73 -7.56
CA GLU A 354 -18.48 -18.54 -8.14
C GLU A 354 -19.53 -18.22 -7.07
N ASP A 355 -19.57 -19.03 -6.00
CA ASP A 355 -20.54 -18.88 -4.91
C ASP A 355 -20.31 -17.57 -4.13
N ALA A 356 -19.04 -17.19 -3.93
CA ALA A 356 -18.67 -15.94 -3.27
C ALA A 356 -19.04 -14.71 -4.11
N VAL A 357 -18.83 -14.76 -5.42
CA VAL A 357 -19.22 -13.70 -6.37
C VAL A 357 -20.74 -13.60 -6.46
N ASP A 358 -21.46 -14.71 -6.49
CA ASP A 358 -22.93 -14.72 -6.52
C ASP A 358 -23.53 -14.05 -5.27
N LEU A 359 -23.06 -14.43 -4.08
CA LEU A 359 -23.52 -13.82 -2.84
C LEU A 359 -23.17 -12.32 -2.80
N SER A 360 -21.93 -11.96 -3.10
CA SER A 360 -21.50 -10.56 -3.03
C SER A 360 -22.21 -9.67 -4.06
N LEU A 361 -22.44 -10.13 -5.29
CA LEU A 361 -23.28 -9.42 -6.26
C LEU A 361 -24.72 -9.26 -5.76
N HIS A 362 -25.27 -10.28 -5.12
CA HIS A 362 -26.62 -10.22 -4.55
C HIS A 362 -26.72 -9.16 -3.45
N LEU A 363 -25.73 -9.11 -2.55
CA LEU A 363 -25.64 -8.13 -1.47
C LEU A 363 -25.43 -6.71 -2.01
N ALA A 364 -24.50 -6.53 -2.96
CA ALA A 364 -24.21 -5.24 -3.58
C ALA A 364 -25.44 -4.63 -4.27
N LYS A 365 -26.18 -5.42 -5.05
CA LYS A 365 -27.41 -4.98 -5.75
C LYS A 365 -28.54 -4.59 -4.80
N ARG A 366 -28.59 -5.20 -3.61
CA ARG A 366 -29.59 -4.91 -2.57
C ARG A 366 -29.13 -3.86 -1.56
N LYS A 367 -27.90 -3.36 -1.68
CA LYS A 367 -27.28 -2.42 -0.74
C LYS A 367 -27.25 -2.98 0.69
N ILE A 368 -26.88 -4.26 0.81
CA ILE A 368 -26.70 -4.93 2.09
C ILE A 368 -25.20 -4.94 2.41
N GLY A 369 -24.84 -4.44 3.59
CA GLY A 369 -23.47 -4.23 4.04
C GLY A 369 -22.97 -2.81 3.78
N LEU A 370 -22.23 -2.28 4.75
CA LEU A 370 -21.52 -0.99 4.69
C LEU A 370 -20.17 -1.12 3.98
N SER A 371 -19.50 -2.26 4.12
CA SER A 371 -18.31 -2.66 3.37
C SER A 371 -18.52 -4.07 2.85
N LEU A 372 -18.05 -4.36 1.64
CA LEU A 372 -18.25 -5.64 0.98
C LEU A 372 -17.06 -5.97 0.07
N ALA A 373 -16.42 -7.11 0.30
CA ALA A 373 -15.38 -7.61 -0.57
C ALA A 373 -15.37 -9.15 -0.64
N VAL A 374 -14.87 -9.70 -1.74
CA VAL A 374 -14.47 -11.11 -1.83
C VAL A 374 -12.96 -11.18 -1.68
N LEU A 375 -12.44 -12.00 -0.78
CA LEU A 375 -11.00 -12.20 -0.56
C LEU A 375 -10.63 -13.65 -0.82
N SER A 376 -9.44 -13.91 -1.36
CA SER A 376 -8.88 -15.27 -1.37
C SER A 376 -8.39 -15.69 0.02
N SER A 377 -8.24 -16.99 0.23
CA SER A 377 -7.66 -17.54 1.46
C SER A 377 -6.22 -17.07 1.70
N LYS A 378 -5.47 -16.79 0.63
CA LYS A 378 -4.11 -16.22 0.70
C LYS A 378 -4.15 -14.78 1.21
N TYR A 379 -5.03 -13.94 0.65
CA TYR A 379 -5.18 -12.57 1.13
C TYR A 379 -5.65 -12.53 2.59
N LEU A 380 -6.63 -13.38 2.93
CA LEU A 380 -7.12 -13.52 4.31
C LEU A 380 -6.01 -13.95 5.27
N SER A 381 -5.17 -14.91 4.90
CA SER A 381 -4.12 -15.41 5.78
C SER A 381 -3.08 -14.33 6.09
N GLU A 382 -2.67 -13.55 5.08
CA GLU A 382 -1.77 -12.40 5.26
C GLU A 382 -2.36 -11.31 6.15
N PHE A 383 -3.67 -11.08 6.02
CA PHE A 383 -4.40 -10.12 6.83
C PHE A 383 -4.37 -10.52 8.32
N ILE A 384 -4.81 -11.74 8.67
CA ILE A 384 -5.01 -12.14 10.08
C ILE A 384 -3.78 -12.70 10.78
N CYS A 385 -2.79 -13.24 10.04
CA CYS A 385 -1.66 -13.93 10.65
C CYS A 385 -0.50 -13.00 11.03
N PRO A 386 0.19 -13.24 12.16
CA PRO A 386 1.27 -12.38 12.65
C PRO A 386 2.56 -12.47 11.83
N THR A 387 2.79 -13.57 11.11
CA THR A 387 4.03 -13.82 10.35
C THR A 387 3.74 -14.41 8.98
N ASN A 388 4.69 -14.29 8.04
CA ASN A 388 4.57 -14.90 6.70
C ASN A 388 4.49 -16.43 6.79
N GLU A 389 5.34 -17.07 7.60
CA GLU A 389 5.32 -18.52 7.80
C GLU A 389 3.96 -19.02 8.32
N ILE A 390 3.38 -18.31 9.30
CA ILE A 390 2.06 -18.66 9.84
C ILE A 390 0.96 -18.37 8.81
N ALA A 391 1.09 -17.33 7.99
CA ALA A 391 0.16 -17.04 6.90
C ALA A 391 0.19 -18.14 5.82
N GLU A 392 1.37 -18.64 5.46
CA GLU A 392 1.56 -19.76 4.53
C GLU A 392 0.94 -21.05 5.08
N ASP A 393 1.22 -21.37 6.34
CA ASP A 393 0.65 -22.53 7.03
C ASP A 393 -0.87 -22.43 7.17
N PHE A 394 -1.39 -21.26 7.52
CA PHE A 394 -2.83 -21.02 7.58
C PHE A 394 -3.47 -21.23 6.21
N ASN A 395 -2.92 -20.63 5.15
CA ASN A 395 -3.45 -20.77 3.80
C ASN A 395 -3.41 -22.23 3.33
N TYR A 396 -2.33 -22.95 3.65
CA TYR A 396 -2.23 -24.38 3.40
C TYR A 396 -3.34 -25.16 4.12
N ILE A 397 -3.55 -24.90 5.42
CA ILE A 397 -4.58 -25.57 6.21
C ILE A 397 -5.98 -25.25 5.68
N ALA A 398 -6.24 -23.98 5.39
CA ALA A 398 -7.49 -23.46 4.86
C ALA A 398 -7.87 -24.19 3.57
N LYS A 399 -6.97 -24.23 2.58
CA LYS A 399 -7.23 -24.90 1.30
C LYS A 399 -7.33 -26.42 1.45
N LYS A 400 -6.36 -27.05 2.11
CA LYS A 400 -6.24 -28.52 2.13
C LYS A 400 -7.27 -29.21 3.02
N TYR A 401 -7.53 -28.69 4.21
CA TYR A 401 -8.39 -29.38 5.19
C TYR A 401 -9.75 -28.74 5.37
N LEU A 402 -9.84 -27.40 5.21
CA LEU A 402 -11.09 -26.69 5.45
C LEU A 402 -11.91 -26.49 4.16
N LYS A 403 -11.27 -26.63 3.00
CA LYS A 403 -11.82 -26.20 1.70
C LYS A 403 -12.23 -24.71 1.72
N LEU A 404 -11.51 -23.92 2.51
CA LEU A 404 -11.67 -22.48 2.61
C LEU A 404 -10.75 -21.84 1.57
N ASN A 405 -11.30 -21.51 0.40
CA ASN A 405 -10.53 -20.87 -0.68
C ASN A 405 -10.85 -19.39 -0.80
N TYR A 406 -12.06 -18.97 -0.42
CA TYR A 406 -12.53 -17.59 -0.50
C TYR A 406 -13.37 -17.23 0.73
N VAL A 407 -13.45 -15.94 1.02
CA VAL A 407 -14.41 -15.38 1.97
C VAL A 407 -15.12 -14.19 1.37
N VAL A 408 -16.43 -14.05 1.61
CA VAL A 408 -17.12 -12.78 1.46
C VAL A 408 -17.02 -12.04 2.79
N ASP A 409 -16.35 -10.91 2.77
CA ASP A 409 -16.10 -10.04 3.90
C ASP A 409 -17.11 -8.90 3.92
N VAL A 410 -17.89 -8.83 5.00
CA VAL A 410 -18.97 -7.84 5.13
C VAL A 410 -18.86 -7.13 6.47
N VAL A 411 -18.80 -5.80 6.43
CA VAL A 411 -19.12 -4.95 7.58
C VAL A 411 -20.57 -4.52 7.44
N TYR A 412 -21.37 -4.67 8.49
CA TYR A 412 -22.81 -4.45 8.44
C TYR A 412 -23.35 -3.90 9.76
N ASP A 413 -24.52 -3.27 9.71
CA ASP A 413 -25.25 -2.83 10.90
C ASP A 413 -26.24 -3.89 11.41
N LYS A 414 -26.83 -3.68 12.59
CA LYS A 414 -27.83 -4.60 13.15
C LYS A 414 -29.03 -4.89 12.24
N TYR A 415 -29.36 -4.00 11.29
CA TYR A 415 -30.52 -4.16 10.41
C TYR A 415 -30.22 -5.14 9.27
N ASN A 416 -28.96 -5.21 8.86
CA ASN A 416 -28.49 -6.11 7.81
C ASN A 416 -28.11 -7.50 8.35
N LYS A 417 -27.81 -7.60 9.66
CA LYS A 417 -27.39 -8.83 10.34
C LYS A 417 -28.22 -10.06 9.98
N LYS A 418 -29.53 -9.99 10.24
CA LYS A 418 -30.44 -11.13 10.04
C LYS A 418 -30.47 -11.58 8.57
N VAL A 419 -30.41 -10.65 7.63
CA VAL A 419 -30.42 -10.97 6.20
C VAL A 419 -29.14 -11.70 5.81
N ILE A 420 -27.99 -11.25 6.31
CA ILE A 420 -26.70 -11.91 6.06
C ILE A 420 -26.67 -13.31 6.67
N GLU A 421 -27.16 -13.47 7.90
CA GLU A 421 -27.28 -14.76 8.59
C GLU A 421 -28.22 -15.73 7.85
N GLU A 422 -29.35 -15.27 7.31
CA GLU A 422 -30.29 -16.10 6.56
C GLU A 422 -29.77 -16.52 5.19
N LEU A 423 -28.96 -15.69 4.54
CA LEU A 423 -28.35 -15.97 3.24
C LEU A 423 -27.10 -16.88 3.33
N SER A 424 -26.57 -17.08 4.52
CA SER A 424 -25.29 -17.77 4.74
C SER A 424 -25.48 -19.07 5.51
N GLU A 425 -25.07 -20.20 4.94
CA GLU A 425 -25.10 -21.48 5.68
C GLU A 425 -24.13 -21.48 6.86
N VAL A 426 -23.00 -20.78 6.71
CA VAL A 426 -21.90 -20.75 7.67
C VAL A 426 -21.36 -19.32 7.74
N ILE A 427 -21.07 -18.86 8.95
CA ILE A 427 -20.43 -17.56 9.19
C ILE A 427 -19.25 -17.69 10.15
N ILE A 428 -18.23 -16.87 9.92
CA ILE A 428 -17.12 -16.63 10.84
C ILE A 428 -17.38 -15.27 11.48
N ASP A 429 -18.06 -15.30 12.63
CA ASP A 429 -18.40 -14.13 13.43
C ASP A 429 -17.16 -13.49 14.11
N GLN A 430 -17.35 -12.32 14.72
CA GLN A 430 -16.29 -11.58 15.40
C GLN A 430 -15.57 -12.39 16.50
N LYS A 431 -16.29 -13.25 17.25
CA LYS A 431 -15.68 -14.12 18.27
C LYS A 431 -14.72 -15.12 17.62
N MET A 432 -15.13 -15.72 16.51
CA MET A 432 -14.29 -16.64 15.75
C MET A 432 -13.14 -15.92 15.07
N LEU A 433 -13.34 -14.73 14.49
CA LEU A 433 -12.26 -13.93 13.88
C LEU A 433 -11.17 -13.61 14.89
N LYS A 434 -11.55 -13.14 16.09
CA LYS A 434 -10.62 -12.94 17.21
C LYS A 434 -9.87 -14.23 17.58
N THR A 435 -10.58 -15.36 17.59
CA THR A 435 -9.98 -16.68 17.85
C THR A 435 -8.95 -17.05 16.78
N LEU A 436 -9.26 -16.83 15.50
CA LEU A 436 -8.35 -17.13 14.40
C LEU A 436 -7.12 -16.22 14.41
N ILE A 437 -7.29 -14.91 14.66
CA ILE A 437 -6.17 -13.96 14.76
C ILE A 437 -5.20 -14.39 15.88
N LEU A 438 -5.71 -14.52 17.11
CA LEU A 438 -4.89 -14.82 18.29
C LEU A 438 -4.44 -16.28 18.38
N GLY A 439 -5.19 -17.20 17.75
CA GLY A 439 -4.91 -18.63 17.71
C GLY A 439 -4.13 -19.08 16.47
N SER A 440 -3.86 -18.20 15.51
CA SER A 440 -3.17 -18.54 14.25
C SER A 440 -1.81 -19.24 14.47
N PRO A 441 -0.95 -18.89 15.47
CA PRO A 441 0.27 -19.66 15.73
C PRO A 441 -0.02 -21.11 16.12
N LYS A 442 -1.06 -21.32 16.95
CA LYS A 442 -1.44 -22.66 17.38
C LYS A 442 -2.02 -23.46 16.21
N LEU A 443 -2.82 -22.82 15.36
CA LEU A 443 -3.34 -23.44 14.14
C LEU A 443 -2.21 -23.88 13.20
N SER A 444 -1.21 -23.03 12.96
CA SER A 444 -0.01 -23.39 12.19
C SER A 444 0.69 -24.62 12.76
N SER A 445 0.84 -24.72 14.10
CA SER A 445 1.42 -25.91 14.74
C SER A 445 0.64 -27.22 14.53
N LEU A 446 -0.61 -27.14 14.06
CA LEU A 446 -1.46 -28.30 13.75
C LEU A 446 -1.34 -28.74 12.28
N LYS A 447 -0.52 -28.07 11.45
CA LYS A 447 -0.26 -28.46 10.07
C LYS A 447 0.08 -29.95 10.00
N GLU A 448 -0.60 -30.68 9.12
CA GLU A 448 -0.47 -32.14 8.95
C GLU A 448 -0.89 -33.01 10.16
N SER A 449 -1.53 -32.44 11.18
CA SER A 449 -2.03 -33.22 12.32
C SER A 449 -3.14 -34.20 11.93
N GLU A 450 -3.25 -35.30 12.68
CA GLU A 450 -4.28 -36.32 12.46
C GLU A 450 -5.70 -35.74 12.61
N PHE A 451 -5.87 -34.79 13.53
CA PHE A 451 -7.12 -34.06 13.70
C PHE A 451 -7.57 -33.36 12.40
N LEU A 452 -6.68 -32.61 11.74
CA LEU A 452 -7.01 -31.93 10.48
C LEU A 452 -7.29 -32.93 9.34
N LYS A 453 -6.59 -34.06 9.32
CA LYS A 453 -6.85 -35.13 8.34
C LYS A 453 -8.24 -35.74 8.52
N ILE A 454 -8.62 -36.06 9.76
CA ILE A 454 -9.98 -36.54 10.07
C ILE A 454 -11.02 -35.51 9.64
N LEU A 455 -10.79 -34.24 9.97
CA LEU A 455 -11.68 -33.14 9.63
C LEU A 455 -11.85 -32.95 8.12
N SER A 456 -10.80 -33.18 7.32
CA SER A 456 -10.91 -33.13 5.86
C SER A 456 -11.79 -34.24 5.25
N GLY A 457 -12.06 -35.30 6.02
CA GLY A 457 -12.99 -36.37 5.65
C GLY A 457 -14.47 -36.00 5.85
N GLU A 458 -14.77 -34.90 6.55
CA GLU A 458 -16.14 -34.40 6.70
C GLU A 458 -16.72 -33.97 5.35
N LYS A 459 -18.02 -34.19 5.15
CA LYS A 459 -18.70 -33.80 3.91
C LYS A 459 -18.64 -32.28 3.69
N ASN A 460 -18.76 -31.51 4.77
CA ASN A 460 -18.64 -30.06 4.76
C ASN A 460 -17.78 -29.60 5.97
N PRO A 461 -16.44 -29.52 5.81
CA PRO A 461 -15.54 -29.13 6.88
C PRO A 461 -15.81 -27.71 7.42
N LEU A 462 -16.18 -26.77 6.54
CA LEU A 462 -16.54 -25.40 6.93
C LEU A 462 -17.70 -25.40 7.91
N LYS A 463 -18.77 -26.14 7.61
CA LYS A 463 -19.94 -26.25 8.48
C LYS A 463 -19.61 -26.95 9.79
N ALA A 464 -18.82 -28.03 9.75
CA ALA A 464 -18.41 -28.74 10.95
C ALA A 464 -17.68 -27.81 11.94
N ILE A 465 -16.77 -26.96 11.42
CA ILE A 465 -15.90 -26.10 12.22
C ILE A 465 -16.59 -24.82 12.66
N PHE A 466 -17.25 -24.11 11.74
CA PHE A 466 -17.73 -22.75 11.99
C PHE A 466 -19.22 -22.71 12.35
N GLY A 467 -20.01 -23.69 11.91
CA GLY A 467 -21.45 -23.79 12.20
C GLY A 467 -21.84 -24.94 13.13
N GLY A 468 -20.90 -25.83 13.49
CA GLY A 468 -21.18 -27.09 14.18
C GLY A 468 -20.60 -27.18 15.60
N PRO A 469 -20.75 -28.33 16.27
CA PRO A 469 -20.27 -28.55 17.65
C PRO A 469 -18.74 -28.49 17.79
N MET A 470 -17.98 -28.56 16.68
CA MET A 470 -16.52 -28.42 16.69
C MET A 470 -16.08 -26.97 16.89
N LYS A 471 -16.97 -25.98 16.70
CA LYS A 471 -16.65 -24.55 16.89
C LYS A 471 -16.04 -24.27 18.26
N GLU A 472 -16.70 -24.71 19.32
CA GLU A 472 -16.24 -24.49 20.69
C GLU A 472 -15.02 -25.35 21.06
N HIS A 473 -14.87 -26.52 20.43
CA HIS A 473 -13.67 -27.35 20.58
C HIS A 473 -12.45 -26.70 19.92
N LEU A 474 -12.62 -26.12 18.73
CA LEU A 474 -11.57 -25.39 18.04
C LEU A 474 -11.14 -24.16 18.86
N ILE A 475 -12.10 -23.37 19.37
CA ILE A 475 -11.79 -22.20 20.21
C ILE A 475 -10.95 -22.61 21.42
N LYS A 476 -11.34 -23.68 22.12
CA LYS A 476 -10.58 -24.20 23.26
C LYS A 476 -9.21 -24.75 22.87
N GLY A 477 -9.13 -25.47 21.76
CA GLY A 477 -7.90 -26.11 21.28
C GLY A 477 -6.86 -25.12 20.77
N LEU A 478 -7.30 -24.01 20.17
CA LEU A 478 -6.42 -22.92 19.76
C LEU A 478 -5.89 -22.13 20.95
N ASN A 479 -6.66 -22.08 22.05
CA ASN A 479 -6.31 -21.36 23.28
C ASN A 479 -5.86 -19.89 23.01
N PRO A 480 -6.67 -19.12 22.24
CA PRO A 480 -6.26 -17.85 21.66
C PRO A 480 -5.81 -16.86 22.74
N SER A 481 -4.59 -16.35 22.64
CA SER A 481 -4.09 -15.32 23.55
C SER A 481 -3.04 -14.41 22.91
N PRO A 482 -2.94 -13.14 23.32
CA PRO A 482 -1.86 -12.25 22.89
C PRO A 482 -0.48 -12.84 23.14
N LYS A 483 -0.31 -13.56 24.26
CA LYS A 483 0.94 -14.25 24.61
C LYS A 483 1.35 -15.34 23.62
N GLN A 484 0.38 -16.08 23.04
CA GLN A 484 0.70 -17.04 21.99
C GLN A 484 1.21 -16.35 20.73
N VAL A 485 0.57 -15.24 20.35
CA VAL A 485 1.01 -14.42 19.22
C VAL A 485 2.39 -13.84 19.47
N ALA A 486 2.66 -13.29 20.66
CA ALA A 486 3.95 -12.71 21.01
C ALA A 486 5.13 -13.69 20.86
N LYS A 487 4.94 -14.98 21.18
CA LYS A 487 6.00 -16.00 21.15
C LYS A 487 6.61 -16.27 19.79
N VAL A 488 5.95 -15.89 18.70
CA VAL A 488 6.44 -16.10 17.34
C VAL A 488 7.41 -15.01 16.89
N PHE A 489 7.55 -13.95 17.69
CA PHE A 489 8.47 -12.85 17.47
C PHE A 489 9.74 -13.03 18.31
N ASP A 490 10.80 -12.30 17.91
CA ASP A 490 12.06 -12.25 18.63
C ASP A 490 11.85 -11.93 20.12
N GLU A 491 12.66 -12.53 20.99
CA GLU A 491 12.53 -12.45 22.46
C GLU A 491 12.40 -11.00 22.97
N ASP A 492 13.16 -10.07 22.38
CA ASP A 492 13.18 -8.66 22.75
C ASP A 492 11.94 -7.86 22.28
N LEU A 493 11.11 -8.43 21.41
CA LEU A 493 9.86 -7.84 20.93
C LEU A 493 8.61 -8.48 21.53
N GLN A 494 8.73 -9.60 22.26
CA GLN A 494 7.57 -10.35 22.75
C GLN A 494 6.69 -9.51 23.68
N ASP A 495 7.27 -8.81 24.66
CA ASP A 495 6.51 -7.95 25.57
C ASP A 495 5.73 -6.85 24.83
N PHE A 496 6.36 -6.29 23.78
CA PHE A 496 5.72 -5.28 22.94
C PHE A 496 4.55 -5.88 22.17
N PHE A 497 4.73 -7.01 21.48
CA PHE A 497 3.65 -7.62 20.70
C PHE A 497 2.55 -8.22 21.58
N GLU A 498 2.86 -8.74 22.77
CA GLU A 498 1.83 -9.15 23.74
C GLU A 498 0.94 -7.97 24.10
N LYS A 499 1.52 -6.79 24.35
CA LYS A 499 0.77 -5.56 24.60
C LYS A 499 -0.04 -5.11 23.38
N ILE A 500 0.54 -5.14 22.17
CA ILE A 500 -0.16 -4.76 20.94
C ILE A 500 -1.36 -5.66 20.71
N TYR A 501 -1.20 -6.98 20.75
CA TYR A 501 -2.30 -7.93 20.52
C TYR A 501 -3.30 -8.02 21.69
N SER A 502 -2.99 -7.39 22.83
CA SER A 502 -3.96 -7.19 23.92
C SER A 502 -4.91 -6.02 23.67
N LYS A 503 -4.58 -5.11 22.75
CA LYS A 503 -5.47 -4.01 22.36
C LYS A 503 -6.69 -4.58 21.63
N PRO A 504 -7.94 -4.25 22.03
CA PRO A 504 -9.15 -4.72 21.37
C PRO A 504 -9.13 -4.48 19.85
N GLU A 505 -8.61 -3.33 19.43
CA GLU A 505 -8.50 -2.87 18.04
C GLU A 505 -7.75 -3.86 17.14
N MET A 506 -6.74 -4.57 17.67
CA MET A 506 -5.95 -5.54 16.90
C MET A 506 -6.70 -6.84 16.60
N THR A 507 -7.91 -6.99 17.16
CA THR A 507 -8.82 -8.11 16.89
C THR A 507 -10.22 -7.64 16.47
N ASP A 508 -10.41 -6.33 16.30
CA ASP A 508 -11.66 -5.73 15.85
C ASP A 508 -11.59 -5.50 14.34
N VAL A 509 -12.24 -6.38 13.58
CA VAL A 509 -12.19 -6.34 12.13
C VAL A 509 -12.84 -5.07 11.56
N VAL A 510 -13.86 -4.49 12.21
CA VAL A 510 -14.44 -3.22 11.75
C VAL A 510 -13.39 -2.10 11.83
N TRP A 511 -12.66 -2.05 12.94
CA TRP A 511 -11.56 -1.10 13.12
C TRP A 511 -10.44 -1.34 12.10
N LEU A 512 -10.03 -2.59 11.91
CA LEU A 512 -8.96 -2.95 10.96
C LEU A 512 -9.32 -2.62 9.51
N HIS A 513 -10.60 -2.73 9.13
CA HIS A 513 -11.12 -2.31 7.83
C HIS A 513 -11.07 -0.80 7.61
N ALA A 514 -11.32 -0.02 8.65
CA ALA A 514 -11.30 1.42 8.55
C ALA A 514 -9.87 1.97 8.48
N PHE A 515 -8.94 1.40 9.25
CA PHE A 515 -7.56 1.87 9.31
C PHE A 515 -6.64 1.26 8.27
N ARG A 516 -7.02 0.13 7.65
CA ARG A 516 -6.30 -0.49 6.51
C ARG A 516 -4.81 -0.74 6.79
N ILE A 517 -4.46 -1.07 8.04
CA ILE A 517 -3.08 -1.34 8.49
C ILE A 517 -2.61 -2.74 8.06
N LEU A 518 -3.49 -3.73 8.17
CA LEU A 518 -3.14 -5.14 7.93
C LEU A 518 -2.89 -5.49 6.46
N PRO A 519 -3.59 -4.90 5.46
CA PRO A 519 -3.24 -5.11 4.04
C PRO A 519 -1.77 -4.84 3.73
N SER A 520 -1.11 -3.91 4.41
CA SER A 520 0.32 -3.64 4.21
C SER A 520 1.22 -4.85 4.57
N ARG A 521 0.70 -5.87 5.27
CA ARG A 521 1.40 -7.15 5.53
C ARG A 521 1.61 -7.99 4.28
N LEU A 522 0.89 -7.74 3.18
CA LEU A 522 1.17 -8.37 1.88
C LEU A 522 2.62 -8.13 1.43
N MET A 523 3.22 -7.02 1.88
CA MET A 523 4.63 -6.69 1.62
C MET A 523 5.63 -7.57 2.39
N ARG A 524 5.19 -8.53 3.22
CA ARG A 524 6.08 -9.57 3.82
C ARG A 524 6.64 -10.49 2.76
N GLN A 525 5.88 -10.70 1.69
CA GLN A 525 6.29 -11.44 0.51
C GLN A 525 7.16 -10.58 -0.43
N ARG A 526 7.68 -9.45 0.10
CA ARG A 526 8.44 -8.40 -0.57
C ARG A 526 7.54 -7.48 -1.40
N MET A 527 7.45 -7.69 -2.71
CA MET A 527 6.69 -6.82 -3.60
C MET A 527 5.61 -7.61 -4.33
N PHE A 528 4.60 -6.90 -4.81
CA PHE A 528 3.59 -7.46 -5.68
C PHE A 528 3.26 -6.46 -6.79
N MET A 529 2.68 -6.97 -7.87
CA MET A 529 2.14 -6.18 -8.97
C MET A 529 0.67 -6.49 -9.12
N LEU A 530 -0.15 -5.46 -8.93
CA LEU A 530 -1.59 -5.46 -9.16
C LEU A 530 -1.89 -5.61 -10.66
N ARG A 531 -2.80 -6.53 -10.98
CA ARG A 531 -3.49 -6.68 -12.27
C ARG A 531 -5.01 -6.60 -12.07
N GLY A 532 -5.75 -6.48 -13.16
CA GLY A 532 -7.19 -6.31 -13.17
C GLY A 532 -7.59 -4.85 -13.32
N GLY A 533 -8.66 -4.46 -12.64
CA GLY A 533 -9.25 -3.13 -12.78
C GLY A 533 -10.77 -3.12 -12.61
N TYR A 534 -11.43 -2.15 -13.21
CA TYR A 534 -12.87 -1.96 -13.11
C TYR A 534 -13.57 -2.73 -14.22
N ILE A 535 -14.44 -3.67 -13.86
CA ILE A 535 -15.20 -4.50 -14.79
C ILE A 535 -16.70 -4.35 -14.55
N VAL A 536 -17.50 -4.47 -15.61
CA VAL A 536 -18.95 -4.67 -15.44
C VAL A 536 -19.20 -5.85 -14.52
N ALA A 537 -20.01 -5.65 -13.46
CA ALA A 537 -20.25 -6.66 -12.43
C ALA A 537 -21.19 -7.77 -12.94
N ASP A 538 -20.65 -8.59 -13.82
CA ASP A 538 -21.21 -9.81 -14.35
C ASP A 538 -20.37 -10.99 -13.89
N LYS A 539 -21.03 -12.05 -13.42
CA LYS A 539 -20.35 -13.19 -12.82
C LYS A 539 -19.34 -13.82 -13.76
N ASP A 540 -19.77 -14.16 -14.97
CA ASP A 540 -18.92 -14.87 -15.92
C ASP A 540 -17.72 -14.01 -16.31
N LYS A 541 -17.91 -12.70 -16.49
CA LYS A 541 -16.80 -11.79 -16.76
C LYS A 541 -15.78 -11.73 -15.62
N ILE A 542 -16.24 -11.63 -14.37
CA ILE A 542 -15.37 -11.61 -13.19
C ILE A 542 -14.57 -12.91 -13.08
N LEU A 543 -15.23 -14.07 -13.24
CA LEU A 543 -14.59 -15.37 -13.16
C LEU A 543 -13.59 -15.60 -14.30
N ASN A 544 -13.95 -15.20 -15.52
CA ASN A 544 -13.07 -15.31 -16.68
C ASN A 544 -11.84 -14.40 -16.55
N LEU A 545 -12.00 -13.18 -16.04
CA LEU A 545 -10.87 -12.29 -15.75
C LEU A 545 -9.95 -12.90 -14.70
N ASN A 546 -10.49 -13.34 -13.57
CA ASN A 546 -9.70 -13.99 -12.51
C ASN A 546 -8.91 -15.18 -13.05
N LYS A 547 -9.58 -16.07 -13.79
CA LYS A 547 -8.97 -17.27 -14.36
C LYS A 547 -7.86 -16.93 -15.36
N MET A 548 -8.08 -15.94 -16.24
CA MET A 548 -7.07 -15.50 -17.19
C MET A 548 -5.81 -14.99 -16.46
N LEU A 549 -6.00 -14.18 -15.40
CA LEU A 549 -4.88 -13.66 -14.61
C LEU A 549 -4.13 -14.77 -13.86
N GLU A 550 -4.83 -15.77 -13.34
CA GLU A 550 -4.24 -16.97 -12.75
C GLU A 550 -3.41 -17.76 -13.78
N GLU A 551 -3.98 -18.07 -14.94
CA GLU A 551 -3.31 -18.83 -16.01
C GLU A 551 -2.04 -18.14 -16.51
N VAL A 552 -2.05 -16.81 -16.68
CA VAL A 552 -0.86 -16.04 -17.08
C VAL A 552 0.19 -16.04 -15.97
N GLY A 553 -0.21 -15.86 -14.70
CA GLY A 553 0.70 -15.94 -13.56
C GLY A 553 1.40 -17.30 -13.47
N ASP A 554 0.65 -18.39 -13.62
CA ASP A 554 1.16 -19.75 -13.58
C ASP A 554 2.09 -20.06 -14.77
N LYS A 555 1.72 -19.61 -15.98
CA LYS A 555 2.54 -19.74 -17.20
C LYS A 555 3.92 -19.12 -17.00
N HIS A 556 3.99 -17.96 -16.36
CA HIS A 556 5.23 -17.23 -16.07
C HIS A 556 5.87 -17.63 -14.73
N LYS A 557 5.35 -18.66 -14.05
CA LYS A 557 5.86 -19.18 -12.78
C LYS A 557 5.94 -18.12 -11.68
N LEU A 558 4.92 -17.26 -11.61
CA LEU A 558 4.78 -16.25 -10.56
C LEU A 558 3.93 -16.79 -9.42
N SER A 559 4.30 -16.49 -8.18
CA SER A 559 3.35 -16.66 -7.08
C SER A 559 2.24 -15.66 -7.26
N ASN A 560 0.99 -16.12 -7.29
CA ASN A 560 -0.13 -15.27 -7.66
C ASN A 560 -1.40 -15.66 -6.90
N ALA A 561 -2.31 -14.70 -6.71
CA ALA A 561 -3.65 -14.95 -6.19
C ALA A 561 -4.58 -13.77 -6.41
N LEU A 562 -5.88 -14.05 -6.32
CA LEU A 562 -6.89 -13.01 -6.15
C LEU A 562 -6.62 -12.23 -4.85
N GLY A 563 -6.41 -10.93 -4.97
CA GLY A 563 -6.31 -10.03 -3.83
C GLY A 563 -7.70 -9.83 -3.25
N PHE A 564 -8.51 -9.03 -3.95
CA PHE A 564 -9.92 -8.88 -3.63
C PHE A 564 -10.80 -8.45 -4.81
N ILE A 565 -12.12 -8.64 -4.63
CA ILE A 565 -13.16 -8.07 -5.48
C ILE A 565 -14.02 -7.16 -4.62
N SER A 566 -14.14 -5.89 -4.99
CA SER A 566 -15.05 -4.92 -4.36
C SER A 566 -16.07 -4.43 -5.38
N PHE A 567 -17.20 -3.89 -4.94
CA PHE A 567 -18.28 -3.46 -5.82
C PHE A 567 -18.49 -1.96 -5.78
N LEU A 568 -18.99 -1.40 -6.87
CA LEU A 568 -19.35 0.01 -7.00
C LEU A 568 -20.74 0.12 -7.63
N GLU A 569 -21.36 1.28 -7.46
CA GLU A 569 -22.63 1.60 -8.13
C GLU A 569 -23.72 0.55 -7.87
N HIS A 570 -23.77 0.02 -6.64
CA HIS A 570 -24.72 -1.03 -6.24
C HIS A 570 -24.60 -2.29 -7.11
N GLY A 571 -23.36 -2.74 -7.34
CA GLY A 571 -23.09 -3.95 -8.11
C GLY A 571 -23.30 -3.80 -9.63
N LYS A 572 -23.18 -2.58 -10.17
CA LYS A 572 -23.04 -2.37 -11.63
C LYS A 572 -21.61 -2.61 -12.09
N PHE A 573 -20.64 -2.26 -11.25
CA PHE A 573 -19.22 -2.52 -11.49
C PHE A 573 -18.60 -3.27 -10.32
N ALA A 574 -17.56 -4.03 -10.64
CA ALA A 574 -16.65 -4.61 -9.68
C ALA A 574 -15.25 -4.06 -9.95
N PHE A 575 -14.50 -3.80 -8.90
CA PHE A 575 -13.06 -3.67 -8.97
C PHE A 575 -12.46 -5.03 -8.60
N LEU A 576 -11.65 -5.60 -9.48
CA LEU A 576 -10.92 -6.85 -9.24
C LEU A 576 -9.42 -6.54 -9.19
N GLU A 577 -8.80 -6.87 -8.06
CA GLU A 577 -7.36 -6.84 -7.85
C GLU A 577 -6.84 -8.27 -7.80
N TYR A 578 -5.92 -8.57 -8.72
CA TYR A 578 -5.19 -9.83 -8.76
C TYR A 578 -3.70 -9.55 -8.62
N ASP A 579 -3.03 -10.21 -7.67
CA ASP A 579 -1.66 -9.89 -7.31
C ASP A 579 -0.68 -10.90 -7.89
N TYR A 580 0.37 -10.40 -8.53
CA TYR A 580 1.59 -11.15 -8.85
C TYR A 580 2.67 -10.81 -7.83
N TYR A 581 2.95 -11.73 -6.92
CA TYR A 581 3.96 -11.57 -5.88
C TYR A 581 5.35 -11.94 -6.43
N PHE A 582 6.35 -11.13 -6.09
CA PHE A 582 7.71 -11.32 -6.58
C PHE A 582 8.78 -10.88 -5.58
N ASP A 583 9.90 -11.61 -5.63
CA ASP A 583 11.12 -11.23 -4.93
C ASP A 583 11.95 -10.31 -5.83
N HIS A 584 11.92 -9.00 -5.61
CA HIS A 584 12.67 -8.01 -6.38
C HIS A 584 14.21 -8.15 -6.30
N LEU A 585 14.74 -9.12 -5.55
CA LEU A 585 16.15 -9.50 -5.59
C LEU A 585 16.45 -10.68 -6.52
N ASP A 586 15.45 -11.39 -7.02
CA ASP A 586 15.62 -12.45 -8.03
C ASP A 586 15.82 -11.79 -9.41
N PRO A 587 17.02 -11.83 -10.01
CA PRO A 587 17.27 -11.18 -11.29
C PRO A 587 16.42 -11.75 -12.43
N ASP A 588 15.97 -13.00 -12.33
CA ASP A 588 15.15 -13.63 -13.37
C ASP A 588 13.66 -13.29 -13.21
N ILE A 589 13.21 -12.89 -12.01
CA ILE A 589 11.78 -12.60 -11.77
C ILE A 589 11.34 -11.37 -12.55
N HIS A 590 12.19 -10.37 -12.71
CA HIS A 590 11.83 -9.12 -13.41
C HIS A 590 11.44 -9.40 -14.87
N ASN A 591 12.17 -10.29 -15.55
CA ASN A 591 11.84 -10.67 -16.92
C ASN A 591 10.50 -11.43 -16.99
N ARG A 592 10.29 -12.43 -16.11
CA ARG A 592 9.03 -13.20 -16.07
C ARG A 592 7.83 -12.31 -15.69
N LEU A 593 8.01 -11.41 -14.74
CA LEU A 593 7.02 -10.44 -14.30
C LEU A 593 6.64 -9.49 -15.44
N ASN A 594 7.62 -8.91 -16.15
CA ASN A 594 7.36 -8.02 -17.27
C ASN A 594 6.63 -8.74 -18.42
N GLN A 595 7.00 -9.99 -18.72
CA GLN A 595 6.27 -10.80 -19.71
C GLN A 595 4.81 -11.04 -19.29
N ALA A 596 4.57 -11.34 -18.01
CA ALA A 596 3.23 -11.50 -17.47
C ALA A 596 2.42 -10.19 -17.50
N ILE A 597 3.03 -9.04 -17.17
CA ILE A 597 2.37 -7.72 -17.24
C ILE A 597 1.95 -7.40 -18.68
N VAL A 598 2.84 -7.61 -19.66
CA VAL A 598 2.50 -7.37 -21.07
C VAL A 598 1.37 -8.28 -21.53
N GLU A 599 1.48 -9.59 -21.25
CA GLU A 599 0.47 -10.58 -21.67
C GLU A 599 -0.88 -10.32 -21.00
N THR A 600 -0.91 -10.03 -19.70
CA THR A 600 -2.15 -9.68 -18.99
C THR A 600 -2.76 -8.40 -19.54
N LEU A 601 -2.00 -7.32 -19.69
CA LEU A 601 -2.52 -6.05 -20.21
C LEU A 601 -3.10 -6.22 -21.62
N GLN A 602 -2.42 -6.97 -22.49
CA GLN A 602 -2.93 -7.29 -23.83
C GLN A 602 -4.25 -8.07 -23.79
N ASN A 603 -4.35 -9.04 -22.89
CA ASN A 603 -5.57 -9.84 -22.71
C ASN A 603 -6.71 -9.01 -22.10
N GLU A 604 -6.43 -8.21 -21.07
CA GLU A 604 -7.39 -7.33 -20.41
C GLU A 604 -7.99 -6.32 -21.37
N LEU A 605 -7.17 -5.72 -22.22
CA LEU A 605 -7.60 -4.74 -23.23
C LEU A 605 -8.57 -5.31 -24.26
N LYS A 606 -8.59 -6.63 -24.49
CA LYS A 606 -9.58 -7.30 -25.36
C LYS A 606 -10.92 -7.53 -24.67
N ILE A 607 -10.98 -7.44 -23.34
CA ILE A 607 -12.18 -7.78 -22.58
C ILE A 607 -13.19 -6.64 -22.65
N LYS A 608 -14.33 -6.92 -23.29
CA LYS A 608 -15.45 -5.97 -23.35
C LYS A 608 -16.01 -5.68 -21.95
N GLY A 609 -16.00 -4.40 -21.59
CA GLY A 609 -16.50 -3.94 -20.30
C GLY A 609 -15.50 -4.05 -19.17
N LEU A 610 -14.20 -4.18 -19.47
CA LEU A 610 -13.10 -4.02 -18.53
C LEU A 610 -12.35 -2.71 -18.82
N LEU A 611 -11.99 -2.01 -17.76
CA LEU A 611 -11.07 -0.89 -17.75
C LEU A 611 -9.87 -1.29 -16.89
N PRO A 612 -8.72 -1.63 -17.50
CA PRO A 612 -7.52 -2.01 -16.75
C PRO A 612 -7.09 -0.88 -15.81
N ILE A 613 -6.42 -1.22 -14.71
CA ILE A 613 -5.97 -0.24 -13.72
C ILE A 613 -5.10 0.87 -14.35
N GLU A 614 -4.27 0.55 -15.34
CA GLU A 614 -3.41 1.53 -16.01
C GLU A 614 -4.19 2.66 -16.67
N TYR A 615 -5.41 2.36 -17.13
CA TYR A 615 -6.27 3.34 -17.80
C TYR A 615 -6.85 4.38 -16.86
N VAL A 616 -6.87 4.11 -15.55
CA VAL A 616 -7.35 5.05 -14.52
C VAL A 616 -6.21 5.75 -13.79
N PHE A 617 -4.94 5.53 -14.16
CA PHE A 617 -3.83 6.27 -13.57
C PHE A 617 -3.94 7.76 -13.83
N HIS A 618 -3.71 8.52 -12.77
CA HIS A 618 -3.82 9.98 -12.71
C HIS A 618 -5.20 10.52 -13.09
N LYS A 619 -6.23 9.68 -12.98
CA LYS A 619 -7.62 9.99 -13.38
C LYS A 619 -8.61 9.95 -12.24
N GLY A 620 -8.18 9.71 -11.00
CA GLY A 620 -9.07 9.62 -9.84
C GLY A 620 -9.84 10.90 -9.49
N LEU A 621 -9.40 12.05 -10.02
CA LEU A 621 -10.13 13.32 -9.94
C LEU A 621 -11.31 13.40 -10.92
N HIS A 622 -11.30 12.63 -12.00
CA HIS A 622 -12.38 12.69 -12.99
C HIS A 622 -13.67 12.10 -12.45
N ARG A 623 -14.80 12.52 -13.02
CA ARG A 623 -16.09 11.89 -12.68
C ARG A 623 -16.07 10.45 -13.15
N LYS A 624 -16.43 9.54 -12.26
CA LYS A 624 -16.60 8.11 -12.59
C LYS A 624 -17.54 7.93 -13.79
N GLU A 625 -18.53 8.79 -13.97
CA GLU A 625 -19.46 8.73 -15.09
C GLU A 625 -18.74 8.89 -16.43
N HIS A 626 -17.72 9.75 -16.50
CA HIS A 626 -16.95 9.97 -17.72
C HIS A 626 -15.92 8.87 -17.97
N LEU A 627 -15.49 8.17 -16.91
CA LEU A 627 -14.53 7.07 -17.02
C LEU A 627 -15.19 5.73 -17.32
N PHE A 628 -16.32 5.44 -16.66
CA PHE A 628 -16.97 4.13 -16.73
C PHE A 628 -18.14 4.08 -17.74
N TYR A 629 -18.57 5.21 -18.32
CA TYR A 629 -19.70 5.22 -19.25
C TYR A 629 -19.40 5.92 -20.60
N PRO A 630 -19.67 5.25 -21.74
CA PRO A 630 -19.82 3.79 -21.85
C PRO A 630 -18.51 3.09 -21.47
N MET A 631 -18.60 1.91 -20.84
CA MET A 631 -17.40 1.09 -20.62
C MET A 631 -16.74 0.75 -21.97
N PRO A 632 -15.40 0.55 -21.99
CA PRO A 632 -14.67 0.18 -23.19
C PRO A 632 -15.25 -1.05 -23.88
N LYS A 633 -15.29 -1.02 -25.22
CA LYS A 633 -15.80 -2.14 -26.04
C LYS A 633 -14.85 -3.35 -26.11
N GLY A 634 -13.62 -3.21 -25.62
CA GLY A 634 -12.50 -4.11 -25.91
C GLY A 634 -11.86 -3.72 -27.25
N LEU A 635 -10.53 -3.84 -27.32
CA LEU A 635 -9.74 -3.49 -28.51
C LEU A 635 -9.64 -4.68 -29.47
N SER A 636 -9.69 -4.38 -30.76
CA SER A 636 -9.31 -5.32 -31.82
C SER A 636 -7.80 -5.55 -31.84
N ASP A 637 -7.34 -6.61 -32.53
CA ASP A 637 -5.91 -6.88 -32.68
C ASP A 637 -5.16 -5.75 -33.41
N GLU A 638 -5.84 -5.04 -34.32
CA GLU A 638 -5.28 -3.87 -35.01
C GLU A 638 -5.12 -2.67 -34.06
N GLU A 639 -6.15 -2.35 -33.26
CA GLU A 639 -6.10 -1.28 -32.25
C GLU A 639 -5.05 -1.57 -31.17
N LEU A 640 -4.91 -2.84 -30.77
CA LEU A 640 -3.86 -3.27 -29.84
C LEU A 640 -2.46 -3.09 -30.41
N LYS A 641 -2.27 -3.36 -31.70
CA LYS A 641 -0.99 -3.11 -32.36
C LYS A 641 -0.66 -1.61 -32.34
N ILE A 642 -1.63 -0.77 -32.70
CA ILE A 642 -1.47 0.70 -32.66
C ILE A 642 -1.13 1.18 -31.24
N LEU A 643 -1.87 0.70 -30.25
CA LEU A 643 -1.60 1.02 -28.85
C LEU A 643 -0.21 0.52 -28.41
N GLY A 644 0.20 -0.67 -28.84
CA GLY A 644 1.54 -1.21 -28.58
C GLY A 644 2.65 -0.31 -29.11
N GLU A 645 2.52 0.16 -30.35
CA GLU A 645 3.45 1.13 -30.97
C GLU A 645 3.49 2.46 -30.20
N MET A 646 2.34 2.94 -29.71
CA MET A 646 2.26 4.13 -28.86
C MET A 646 2.93 3.92 -27.50
N VAL A 647 2.64 2.81 -26.82
CA VAL A 647 3.20 2.48 -25.51
C VAL A 647 4.72 2.33 -25.61
N GLN A 648 5.25 1.66 -26.63
CA GLN A 648 6.70 1.55 -26.86
C GLN A 648 7.39 2.92 -26.94
N THR A 649 6.73 3.91 -27.53
CA THR A 649 7.25 5.29 -27.59
C THR A 649 7.30 5.94 -26.19
N VAL A 650 6.33 5.63 -25.32
CA VAL A 650 6.24 6.16 -23.95
C VAL A 650 7.18 5.45 -22.97
N VAL A 651 7.25 4.12 -23.03
CA VAL A 651 8.10 3.32 -22.12
C VAL A 651 9.56 3.22 -22.59
N GLY A 652 9.83 3.55 -23.86
CA GLY A 652 11.18 3.69 -24.40
C GLY A 652 11.86 2.38 -24.83
N GLY A 653 11.11 1.44 -25.39
CA GLY A 653 11.59 0.14 -25.89
C GLY A 653 10.58 -0.98 -25.72
#